data_AF-A0A2D3NVN1-F1
#
_entry.id   AF-A0A2D3NVN1-F1
#
_cell.length_a   1.000
_cell.length_b   1.000
_cell.length_c   1.000
_cell.angle_alpha   90.00
_cell.angle_beta   90.00
_cell.angle_gamma   90.00
#
_symmetry.space_group_name_H-M   'P 1'
#
loop_
_entity.id
_entity.type
_entity.pdbx_description
1 polymer ?
#
loop_
_entity_poly.entity_id
_entity_poly.type
_entity_poly.pdbx_seq_one_letter_code
_entity_poly.pdbx_strand_id
1 'polypeptide(L)'
;MSNILMFSLGNKLSEKSQNTSCIFNNQMHPNKYFLEVYFQEIEFDKIICFGNSNSSWDFLYKLMYLKYYGEKASEENLEFLKEIPDLETIKEFFLNDEKLKDKIIIKYFEEDLAKKEMIDYIYELQKLIMNSEKIWVDITGGKRDLPIFVVQLLNLIVGKNYKKNNIEILYTKEKDRDRKIYETISLKDFLDKLDYTDEISAFSKYACPMKFMGRLKDNKLKYILKKIYVYTQYNLTSELVESLKNFKSKKWQYTVYIQRKIIETKIEQWRKLLSKTLEKDTLLDYHLELSNEPLGIIAKYEATNLSNLRNIRNSIVHPYSMKGVSYEILHKTIEENFYQSTKKEKYSEVLIVNIGNANNYELVSCKKQNLSTRFSFKALMKDAKFEKIFLIGLYSNAWNKFIDNWILEEKLDIKRENDITIDIPEKEFEETLNKELKKLDKKFEAIVIDNSFSEIERNKYFEKIAEKLIRGSKKYSITYDFTFSFRDISFLNYINLHCLELLGMIRIKKLVYIPIIKKGIVDVKDLDRVNSAMNLFKTVDEFKSYNKFDEKIDINVELKKLMEKISKVYNFNQISIVDKMKNEIENFHFVGNKIEEDILNFIKEKYIYKGTNKYLKAKETVRNQLGFNNFAQALFLLWDLILKMLIEKDMPNKEAEQRIKKDFLEESSRYGHKELYDFYKKYEYLNIIRNEGAHINLREMYFPLEKIEEEIEKCLKELDALLENKEAYNKSFLQYEKDIKKK
;
A
#
# COMPACT_ATOMS: atom_id res chain seq x y z
N MET A 1 28.39 6.64 7.00
CA MET A 1 27.25 5.68 7.04
C MET A 1 27.81 4.32 6.67
N SER A 2 27.22 3.21 7.12
CA SER A 2 27.79 1.87 6.89
C SER A 2 27.09 1.13 5.75
N ASN A 3 27.84 0.35 4.99
CA ASN A 3 27.35 -0.63 4.03
C ASN A 3 26.93 -1.92 4.77
N ILE A 4 25.71 -2.42 4.53
CA ILE A 4 25.13 -3.55 5.27
C ILE A 4 24.87 -4.75 4.35
N LEU A 5 25.36 -5.93 4.74
CA LEU A 5 24.92 -7.21 4.18
C LEU A 5 23.89 -7.86 5.12
N MET A 6 22.68 -8.12 4.63
CA MET A 6 21.60 -8.75 5.38
C MET A 6 21.26 -10.11 4.77
N PHE A 7 21.21 -11.17 5.57
CA PHE A 7 20.93 -12.53 5.08
C PHE A 7 20.40 -13.44 6.17
N SER A 8 19.89 -14.61 5.78
CA SER A 8 19.56 -15.68 6.72
C SER A 8 20.59 -16.81 6.70
N LEU A 9 21.08 -17.18 7.88
CA LEU A 9 22.11 -18.19 8.05
C LEU A 9 21.50 -19.59 8.11
N GLY A 10 21.77 -20.38 7.07
CA GLY A 10 21.34 -21.78 6.98
C GLY A 10 22.14 -22.73 7.86
N ASN A 11 21.73 -24.00 7.86
CA ASN A 11 22.44 -25.10 8.51
C ASN A 11 23.38 -25.84 7.54
N LYS A 12 24.38 -26.52 8.11
CA LYS A 12 25.35 -27.38 7.38
C LYS A 12 26.02 -26.69 6.19
N LEU A 13 26.36 -25.41 6.34
CA LEU A 13 26.94 -24.63 5.23
C LEU A 13 28.35 -25.09 4.87
N SER A 14 29.15 -25.52 5.85
CA SER A 14 30.48 -26.10 5.64
C SER A 14 30.45 -27.34 4.72
N GLU A 15 29.47 -28.23 4.90
CA GLU A 15 29.28 -29.41 4.04
C GLU A 15 28.83 -29.02 2.62
N LYS A 16 27.95 -28.02 2.51
CA LYS A 16 27.41 -27.54 1.22
C LYS A 16 28.46 -26.81 0.37
N SER A 17 29.37 -26.06 1.00
CA SER A 17 30.44 -25.32 0.32
C SER A 17 31.36 -26.22 -0.52
N GLN A 18 31.78 -27.37 0.01
CA GLN A 18 32.86 -28.19 -0.56
C GLN A 18 32.58 -28.79 -1.95
N ASN A 19 31.35 -28.74 -2.44
CA ASN A 19 30.94 -29.36 -3.71
C ASN A 19 29.99 -28.49 -4.53
N THR A 20 30.01 -27.18 -4.35
CA THR A 20 29.12 -26.26 -5.08
C THR A 20 29.90 -25.17 -5.79
N SER A 21 29.42 -24.77 -6.97
CA SER A 21 29.98 -23.63 -7.69
C SER A 21 28.93 -22.53 -7.75
N CYS A 22 29.33 -21.30 -7.50
CA CYS A 22 28.44 -20.15 -7.51
C CYS A 22 28.84 -19.20 -8.65
N ILE A 23 27.87 -18.80 -9.46
CA ILE A 23 28.02 -17.74 -10.46
C ILE A 23 27.53 -16.44 -9.82
N PHE A 24 28.38 -15.43 -9.78
CA PHE A 24 28.07 -14.09 -9.28
C PHE A 24 28.64 -13.07 -10.26
N ASN A 25 27.85 -12.07 -10.68
CA ASN A 25 28.26 -11.09 -11.69
C ASN A 25 28.87 -11.71 -12.97
N ASN A 26 28.28 -12.80 -13.46
CA ASN A 26 28.75 -13.60 -14.61
C ASN A 26 30.14 -14.24 -14.44
N GLN A 27 30.70 -14.26 -13.23
CA GLN A 27 31.95 -14.93 -12.90
C GLN A 27 31.66 -16.21 -12.10
N MET A 28 32.37 -17.29 -12.43
CA MET A 28 32.22 -18.58 -11.76
C MET A 28 33.22 -18.71 -10.60
N HIS A 29 32.69 -19.00 -9.42
CA HIS A 29 33.46 -19.24 -8.20
C HIS A 29 33.32 -20.74 -7.84
N PRO A 30 34.30 -21.59 -8.20
CA PRO A 30 34.24 -23.02 -7.94
C PRO A 30 34.46 -23.32 -6.45
N ASN A 31 33.79 -24.36 -5.95
CA ASN A 31 33.90 -24.85 -4.57
C ASN A 31 33.69 -23.76 -3.51
N LYS A 32 32.73 -22.87 -3.77
CA LYS A 32 32.36 -21.79 -2.87
C LYS A 32 30.86 -21.69 -2.76
N TYR A 33 30.38 -21.67 -1.52
CA TYR A 33 29.00 -21.33 -1.23
C TYR A 33 28.78 -19.83 -1.49
N PHE A 34 27.57 -19.43 -1.90
CA PHE A 34 27.28 -18.05 -2.28
C PHE A 34 27.60 -17.03 -1.19
N LEU A 35 27.45 -17.38 0.10
CA LEU A 35 27.79 -16.49 1.20
C LEU A 35 29.30 -16.19 1.24
N GLU A 36 30.16 -17.14 0.86
CA GLU A 36 31.61 -16.92 0.77
C GLU A 36 31.93 -15.95 -0.36
N VAL A 37 31.24 -16.11 -1.49
CA VAL A 37 31.36 -15.19 -2.63
C VAL A 37 30.92 -13.79 -2.24
N TYR A 38 29.82 -13.64 -1.50
CA TYR A 38 29.39 -12.32 -1.01
C TYR A 38 30.43 -11.68 -0.09
N PHE A 39 31.09 -12.43 0.80
CA PHE A 39 32.14 -11.89 1.67
C PHE A 39 33.37 -11.40 0.91
N GLN A 40 33.64 -11.98 -0.26
CA GLN A 40 34.77 -11.65 -1.14
C GLN A 40 34.45 -10.50 -2.10
N GLU A 41 33.28 -10.55 -2.74
CA GLU A 41 32.93 -9.68 -3.87
C GLU A 41 32.09 -8.47 -3.45
N ILE A 42 31.45 -8.50 -2.28
CA ILE A 42 30.60 -7.40 -1.81
C ILE A 42 31.34 -6.56 -0.75
N GLU A 43 31.39 -5.27 -0.98
CA GLU A 43 31.89 -4.28 -0.03
C GLU A 43 30.83 -3.96 1.03
N PHE A 44 31.03 -4.44 2.26
CA PHE A 44 30.16 -4.14 3.39
C PHE A 44 30.96 -4.00 4.69
N ASP A 45 30.44 -3.16 5.59
CA ASP A 45 31.03 -2.86 6.90
C ASP A 45 30.36 -3.63 8.03
N LYS A 46 29.08 -3.96 7.88
CA LYS A 46 28.25 -4.57 8.90
C LYS A 46 27.35 -5.65 8.31
N ILE A 47 26.94 -6.57 9.17
CA ILE A 47 26.06 -7.68 8.83
C ILE A 47 24.80 -7.63 9.72
N ILE A 48 23.64 -7.86 9.12
CA ILE A 48 22.42 -8.24 9.84
C ILE A 48 22.14 -9.71 9.50
N CYS A 49 22.31 -10.59 10.49
CA CYS A 49 22.19 -12.03 10.30
C CYS A 49 20.91 -12.56 10.98
N PHE A 50 20.02 -13.17 10.20
CA PHE A 50 18.88 -13.92 10.71
C PHE A 50 19.22 -15.39 10.90
N GLY A 51 19.25 -15.89 12.13
CA GLY A 51 19.59 -17.30 12.42
C GLY A 51 18.89 -17.86 13.66
N ASN A 52 19.02 -19.17 13.85
CA ASN A 52 18.55 -19.92 15.02
C ASN A 52 19.72 -20.73 15.63
N SER A 53 19.48 -21.49 16.70
CA SER A 53 20.54 -22.30 17.33
C SER A 53 21.17 -23.36 16.40
N ASN A 54 20.47 -23.81 15.37
CA ASN A 54 20.97 -24.79 14.38
C ASN A 54 21.64 -24.14 13.15
N SER A 55 21.72 -22.81 13.10
CA SER A 55 22.42 -22.11 12.03
C SER A 55 23.93 -22.38 12.11
N SER A 56 24.62 -22.30 10.97
CA SER A 56 26.07 -22.60 10.88
C SER A 56 26.90 -21.41 11.38
N TRP A 57 26.85 -21.13 12.69
CA TRP A 57 27.53 -19.99 13.31
C TRP A 57 29.05 -20.10 13.21
N ASP A 58 29.59 -21.33 13.28
CA ASP A 58 30.99 -21.65 13.02
C ASP A 58 31.44 -21.15 11.63
N PHE A 59 30.62 -21.42 10.62
CA PHE A 59 30.88 -21.01 9.24
C PHE A 59 30.86 -19.50 9.10
N LEU A 60 29.89 -18.82 9.72
CA LEU A 60 29.82 -17.36 9.70
C LEU A 60 31.02 -16.73 10.42
N TYR A 61 31.38 -17.23 11.60
CA TYR A 61 32.52 -16.75 12.37
C TYR A 61 33.81 -16.85 11.56
N LYS A 62 34.05 -18.00 10.91
CA LYS A 62 35.20 -18.19 10.00
C LYS A 62 35.29 -17.11 8.91
N LEU A 63 34.18 -16.78 8.26
CA LEU A 63 34.15 -15.77 7.19
C LEU A 63 34.37 -14.36 7.73
N MET A 64 33.75 -14.03 8.87
CA MET A 64 33.91 -12.74 9.52
C MET A 64 35.34 -12.53 10.02
N TYR A 65 35.93 -13.53 10.66
CA TYR A 65 37.28 -13.46 11.17
C TYR A 65 38.28 -13.22 10.03
N LEU A 66 38.15 -13.97 8.93
CA LEU A 66 38.98 -13.75 7.74
C LEU A 66 38.79 -12.34 7.16
N LYS A 67 37.56 -11.82 7.08
CA LYS A 67 37.29 -10.48 6.52
C LYS A 67 37.82 -9.34 7.40
N TYR A 68 37.64 -9.41 8.72
CA TYR A 68 37.89 -8.28 9.63
C TYR A 68 39.22 -8.37 10.41
N TYR A 69 39.76 -9.57 10.59
CA TYR A 69 41.09 -9.77 11.19
C TYR A 69 42.16 -10.07 10.13
N GLY A 70 41.80 -10.59 8.96
CA GLY A 70 42.75 -10.93 7.89
C GLY A 70 43.45 -12.28 8.09
N GLU A 71 43.02 -13.07 9.07
CA GLU A 71 43.63 -14.35 9.43
C GLU A 71 42.58 -15.44 9.69
N LYS A 72 43.03 -16.68 9.95
CA LYS A 72 42.12 -17.81 10.20
C LYS A 72 41.63 -17.80 11.65
N ALA A 73 40.34 -18.08 11.84
CA ALA A 73 39.75 -18.30 13.16
C ALA A 73 40.36 -19.53 13.85
N SER A 74 40.49 -19.48 15.18
CA SER A 74 40.97 -20.59 16.00
C SER A 74 40.03 -21.79 15.94
N GLU A 75 40.59 -23.01 15.87
CA GLU A 75 39.80 -24.24 15.83
C GLU A 75 38.93 -24.43 17.08
N GLU A 76 39.42 -24.06 18.26
CA GLU A 76 38.67 -24.11 19.52
C GLU A 76 37.35 -23.31 19.45
N ASN A 77 37.40 -22.05 19.02
CA ASN A 77 36.20 -21.24 18.83
C ASN A 77 35.24 -21.80 17.77
N LEU A 78 35.77 -22.42 16.71
CA LEU A 78 34.95 -23.05 15.67
C LEU A 78 34.26 -24.31 16.18
N GLU A 79 34.92 -25.09 17.02
CA GLU A 79 34.36 -26.27 17.68
C GLU A 79 33.32 -25.86 18.72
N PHE A 80 33.63 -24.84 19.54
CA PHE A 80 32.69 -24.23 20.48
C PHE A 80 31.38 -23.81 19.79
N LEU A 81 31.45 -23.05 18.69
CA LEU A 81 30.27 -22.61 17.94
C LEU A 81 29.47 -23.75 17.28
N LYS A 82 30.03 -24.95 17.12
CA LYS A 82 29.29 -26.14 16.64
C LYS A 82 28.54 -26.84 17.76
N GLU A 83 29.02 -26.74 19.00
CA GLU A 83 28.52 -27.48 20.16
C GLU A 83 27.49 -26.71 20.99
N ILE A 84 27.40 -25.38 20.84
CA ILE A 84 26.47 -24.55 21.62
C ILE A 84 25.00 -24.87 21.31
N PRO A 85 24.16 -25.05 22.35
CA PRO A 85 22.75 -25.39 22.17
C PRO A 85 21.81 -24.17 22.03
N ASP A 86 22.19 -22.96 22.49
CA ASP A 86 21.29 -21.81 22.60
C ASP A 86 21.84 -20.50 22.01
N LEU A 87 20.91 -19.60 21.66
CA LEU A 87 21.18 -18.37 20.91
C LEU A 87 21.77 -17.23 21.75
N GLU A 88 21.47 -17.16 23.05
CA GLU A 88 22.02 -16.09 23.91
C GLU A 88 23.53 -16.30 24.08
N THR A 89 23.96 -17.54 24.29
CA THR A 89 25.38 -17.90 24.28
C THR A 89 26.07 -17.53 22.97
N ILE A 90 25.42 -17.75 21.82
CA ILE A 90 25.94 -17.33 20.51
C ILE A 90 26.07 -15.80 20.43
N LYS A 91 25.07 -15.04 20.88
CA LYS A 91 25.13 -13.57 20.88
C LYS A 91 26.25 -13.08 21.78
N GLU A 92 26.34 -13.58 23.00
CA GLU A 92 27.40 -13.23 23.95
C GLU A 92 28.79 -13.53 23.37
N PHE A 93 28.96 -14.67 22.70
CA PHE A 93 30.21 -15.01 22.02
C PHE A 93 30.63 -13.92 21.02
N PHE A 94 29.74 -13.48 20.14
CA PHE A 94 30.06 -12.41 19.17
C PHE A 94 30.20 -11.03 19.82
N LEU A 95 29.49 -10.75 20.91
CA LEU A 95 29.58 -9.47 21.64
C LEU A 95 30.87 -9.34 22.46
N ASN A 96 31.45 -10.46 22.87
CA ASN A 96 32.72 -10.51 23.61
C ASN A 96 33.94 -10.37 22.69
N ASP A 97 33.78 -10.54 21.38
CA ASP A 97 34.86 -10.35 20.40
C ASP A 97 35.16 -8.85 20.20
N GLU A 98 36.44 -8.48 20.27
CA GLU A 98 36.87 -7.07 20.26
C GLU A 98 36.49 -6.31 18.98
N LYS A 99 36.54 -6.96 17.80
CA LYS A 99 36.21 -6.31 16.53
C LYS A 99 34.84 -6.71 16.02
N LEU A 100 34.43 -7.98 16.17
CA LEU A 100 33.22 -8.49 15.54
C LEU A 100 31.94 -7.94 16.19
N LYS A 101 31.97 -7.57 17.47
CA LYS A 101 30.80 -7.03 18.21
C LYS A 101 30.12 -5.84 17.52
N ASP A 102 30.89 -4.99 16.84
CA ASP A 102 30.39 -3.81 16.14
C ASP A 102 30.05 -4.08 14.66
N LYS A 103 30.35 -5.29 14.18
CA LYS A 103 30.23 -5.73 12.79
C LYS A 103 29.04 -6.64 12.54
N ILE A 104 28.50 -7.30 13.56
CA ILE A 104 27.34 -8.19 13.42
C ILE A 104 26.17 -7.75 14.29
N ILE A 105 24.97 -7.84 13.72
CA ILE A 105 23.71 -7.75 14.44
C ILE A 105 22.98 -9.08 14.23
N ILE A 106 22.82 -9.84 15.30
CA ILE A 106 22.13 -11.12 15.29
C ILE A 106 20.65 -10.87 15.55
N LYS A 107 19.80 -11.35 14.64
CA LYS A 107 18.35 -11.21 14.70
C LYS A 107 17.68 -12.57 14.59
N TYR A 108 16.58 -12.71 15.31
CA TYR A 108 15.81 -13.94 15.37
C TYR A 108 14.44 -13.75 14.73
N PHE A 109 14.08 -14.66 13.83
CA PHE A 109 12.83 -14.60 13.07
C PHE A 109 12.28 -16.01 12.88
N GLU A 110 12.05 -16.73 13.99
CA GLU A 110 11.54 -18.10 13.90
C GLU A 110 10.34 -18.39 14.78
N GLU A 111 10.10 -17.59 15.83
CA GLU A 111 8.91 -17.71 16.68
C GLU A 111 7.70 -17.02 16.08
N ASP A 112 6.52 -17.54 16.44
CA ASP A 112 5.23 -16.90 16.21
C ASP A 112 5.12 -15.68 17.15
N LEU A 113 5.89 -14.62 16.85
CA LEU A 113 5.91 -13.36 17.61
C LEU A 113 4.50 -12.81 17.76
N ALA A 114 4.17 -12.34 18.96
CA ALA A 114 2.96 -11.56 19.16
C ALA A 114 3.04 -10.29 18.31
N LYS A 115 1.88 -9.76 17.91
CA LYS A 115 1.82 -8.57 17.03
C LYS A 115 2.63 -7.39 17.56
N LYS A 116 2.60 -7.13 18.87
CA LYS A 116 3.37 -6.05 19.51
C LYS A 116 4.87 -6.26 19.32
N GLU A 117 5.37 -7.46 19.60
CA GLU A 117 6.78 -7.82 19.43
C GLU A 117 7.20 -7.69 17.97
N MET A 118 6.33 -8.09 17.04
CA MET A 118 6.54 -7.93 15.60
C MET A 118 6.68 -6.45 15.19
N ILE A 119 5.85 -5.57 15.74
CA ILE A 119 5.93 -4.11 15.51
C ILE A 119 7.24 -3.56 16.05
N ASP A 120 7.61 -3.90 17.29
CA ASP A 120 8.84 -3.43 17.92
C ASP A 120 10.06 -3.89 17.12
N TYR A 121 10.05 -5.15 16.68
CA TYR A 121 11.07 -5.73 15.81
C TYR A 121 11.21 -5.00 14.46
N ILE A 122 10.09 -4.63 13.83
CA ILE A 122 10.09 -3.81 12.61
C ILE A 122 10.75 -2.46 12.87
N TYR A 123 10.37 -1.75 13.94
CA TYR A 123 10.95 -0.43 14.24
C TYR A 123 12.46 -0.50 14.50
N GLU A 124 12.94 -1.52 15.21
CA GLU A 124 14.36 -1.73 15.43
C GLU A 124 15.12 -1.89 14.11
N LEU A 125 14.62 -2.77 13.23
CA LEU A 125 15.25 -3.01 11.94
C LEU A 125 15.20 -1.77 11.05
N GLN A 126 14.07 -1.05 11.02
CA GLN A 126 13.96 0.22 10.28
C GLN A 126 15.04 1.22 10.70
N LYS A 127 15.24 1.41 12.01
CA LYS A 127 16.27 2.32 12.54
C LYS A 127 17.68 1.91 12.10
N LEU A 128 17.98 0.61 12.13
CA LEU A 128 19.29 0.10 11.69
C LEU A 128 19.51 0.34 10.19
N ILE A 129 18.49 0.03 9.42
CA ILE A 129 18.53 0.13 7.96
C ILE A 129 18.61 1.59 7.49
N MET A 130 17.80 2.50 8.05
CA MET A 130 17.78 3.92 7.62
C MET A 130 19.11 4.66 7.83
N ASN A 131 20.00 4.14 8.68
CA ASN A 131 21.33 4.71 8.96
C ASN A 131 22.45 4.14 8.06
N SER A 132 22.10 3.30 7.08
CA SER A 132 23.05 2.70 6.15
C SER A 132 23.27 3.53 4.89
N GLU A 133 24.36 3.28 4.18
CA GLU A 133 24.62 3.90 2.87
C GLU A 133 24.08 3.03 1.74
N LYS A 134 24.41 1.74 1.77
CA LYS A 134 23.96 0.71 0.83
C LYS A 134 23.64 -0.59 1.58
N ILE A 135 22.66 -1.32 1.08
CA ILE A 135 22.19 -2.58 1.66
C ILE A 135 22.14 -3.64 0.58
N TRP A 136 22.79 -4.76 0.85
CA TRP A 136 22.64 -6.00 0.09
C TRP A 136 21.82 -6.97 0.92
N VAL A 137 20.84 -7.61 0.30
CA VAL A 137 19.91 -8.49 0.99
C VAL A 137 19.86 -9.82 0.28
N ASP A 138 20.35 -10.88 0.91
CA ASP A 138 20.17 -12.24 0.43
C ASP A 138 18.88 -12.85 0.99
N ILE A 139 18.02 -13.30 0.09
CA ILE A 139 16.75 -13.96 0.40
C ILE A 139 16.77 -15.47 0.11
N THR A 140 17.96 -16.03 -0.11
CA THR A 140 18.15 -17.44 -0.47
C THR A 140 17.88 -18.38 0.71
N GLY A 141 18.31 -17.99 1.93
CA GLY A 141 18.23 -18.80 3.15
C GLY A 141 17.03 -18.52 4.07
N GLY A 142 16.84 -19.33 5.11
CA GLY A 142 15.83 -19.12 6.16
C GLY A 142 14.48 -19.81 5.94
N LYS A 143 13.53 -19.62 6.86
CA LYS A 143 12.15 -20.10 6.71
C LYS A 143 11.44 -19.46 5.52
N ARG A 144 10.33 -20.03 5.05
CA ARG A 144 9.61 -19.57 3.85
C ARG A 144 9.00 -18.16 4.01
N ASP A 145 8.69 -17.76 5.24
CA ASP A 145 8.09 -16.48 5.59
C ASP A 145 9.11 -15.34 5.79
N LEU A 146 10.33 -15.65 6.22
CA LEU A 146 11.37 -14.64 6.47
C LEU A 146 11.65 -13.73 5.28
N PRO A 147 11.87 -14.23 4.05
CA PRO A 147 12.22 -13.32 2.98
C PRO A 147 11.01 -12.53 2.47
N ILE A 148 9.76 -13.02 2.66
CA ILE A 148 8.55 -12.20 2.46
C ILE A 148 8.59 -11.01 3.44
N PHE A 149 8.83 -11.29 4.72
CA PHE A 149 8.93 -10.26 5.76
C PHE A 149 10.00 -9.22 5.42
N VAL A 150 11.20 -9.67 5.04
CA VAL A 150 12.32 -8.79 4.69
C VAL A 150 11.98 -7.88 3.51
N VAL A 151 11.40 -8.43 2.44
CA VAL A 151 11.00 -7.63 1.27
C VAL A 151 9.92 -6.61 1.65
N GLN A 152 8.93 -6.99 2.47
CA GLN A 152 7.91 -6.05 2.96
C GLN A 152 8.51 -4.96 3.86
N LEU A 153 9.45 -5.30 4.74
CA LEU A 153 10.19 -4.36 5.57
C LEU A 153 10.97 -3.35 4.72
N LEU A 154 11.68 -3.82 3.69
CA LEU A 154 12.40 -2.96 2.75
C LEU A 154 11.44 -2.03 1.99
N ASN A 155 10.25 -2.51 1.66
CA ASN A 155 9.23 -1.67 1.03
C ASN A 155 8.71 -0.56 1.97
N LEU A 156 8.57 -0.83 3.28
CA LEU A 156 8.14 0.19 4.25
C LEU A 156 9.15 1.33 4.47
N ILE A 157 10.45 1.07 4.29
CA ILE A 157 11.54 2.06 4.48
C ILE A 157 11.82 2.87 3.21
N VAL A 158 11.58 2.30 2.04
CA VAL A 158 11.82 2.97 0.75
C VAL A 158 10.84 4.13 0.64
N GLY A 159 11.33 5.31 0.27
CA GLY A 159 10.50 6.52 0.18
C GLY A 159 10.32 7.28 1.51
N LYS A 160 10.63 6.70 2.67
CA LYS A 160 10.68 7.39 3.98
C LYS A 160 12.05 8.01 4.29
N ASN A 161 12.79 8.44 3.26
CA ASN A 161 14.17 8.97 3.25
C ASN A 161 15.28 8.00 2.81
N TYR A 162 14.99 6.72 2.52
CA TYR A 162 15.98 5.81 1.94
C TYR A 162 15.81 5.67 0.42
N LYS A 163 16.90 5.84 -0.34
CA LYS A 163 16.88 5.74 -1.81
C LYS A 163 16.88 4.28 -2.22
N LYS A 164 15.91 3.89 -3.03
CA LYS A 164 15.80 2.55 -3.60
C LYS A 164 17.04 2.06 -4.34
N ASN A 165 17.78 2.97 -4.99
CA ASN A 165 19.04 2.64 -5.67
C ASN A 165 20.13 2.13 -4.73
N ASN A 166 19.97 2.33 -3.42
CA ASN A 166 20.90 1.89 -2.38
C ASN A 166 20.53 0.51 -1.82
N ILE A 167 19.55 -0.19 -2.41
CA ILE A 167 19.16 -1.55 -2.01
C ILE A 167 19.40 -2.50 -3.18
N GLU A 168 20.07 -3.61 -2.91
CA GLU A 168 20.28 -4.72 -3.83
C GLU A 168 19.69 -5.99 -3.21
N ILE A 169 18.76 -6.65 -3.89
CA ILE A 169 18.17 -7.92 -3.43
C ILE A 169 18.76 -9.05 -4.26
N LEU A 170 19.42 -9.99 -3.58
CA LEU A 170 20.12 -11.13 -4.15
C LEU A 170 19.35 -12.41 -3.87
N TYR A 171 19.29 -13.29 -4.87
CA TYR A 171 18.77 -14.64 -4.73
C TYR A 171 19.64 -15.61 -5.51
N THR A 172 20.09 -16.68 -4.85
CA THR A 172 20.88 -17.72 -5.49
C THR A 172 19.99 -18.90 -5.89
N LYS A 173 19.87 -19.14 -7.20
CA LYS A 173 19.05 -20.20 -7.79
C LYS A 173 19.92 -21.33 -8.34
N GLU A 174 19.41 -22.56 -8.30
CA GLU A 174 20.05 -23.71 -8.96
C GLU A 174 20.00 -23.55 -10.50
N LYS A 175 21.17 -23.63 -11.15
CA LYS A 175 21.32 -23.52 -12.60
C LYS A 175 21.57 -24.89 -13.26
N ASP A 176 22.41 -25.70 -12.62
CA ASP A 176 22.71 -27.07 -13.05
C ASP A 176 22.79 -27.97 -11.81
N ARG A 177 21.83 -28.88 -11.69
CA ARG A 177 21.70 -29.77 -10.53
C ARG A 177 22.83 -30.80 -10.48
N ASP A 178 23.18 -31.38 -11.62
CA ASP A 178 24.14 -32.48 -11.71
C ASP A 178 25.55 -31.98 -11.41
N ARG A 179 25.87 -30.78 -11.90
CA ARG A 179 27.14 -30.10 -11.62
C ARG A 179 27.12 -29.24 -10.35
N LYS A 180 25.99 -29.18 -9.64
CA LYS A 180 25.78 -28.36 -8.43
C LYS A 180 26.21 -26.89 -8.64
N ILE A 181 25.82 -26.33 -9.78
CA ILE A 181 26.08 -24.93 -10.13
C ILE A 181 24.86 -24.10 -9.76
N TYR A 182 25.11 -23.03 -9.02
CA TYR A 182 24.13 -22.04 -8.62
C TYR A 182 24.47 -20.68 -9.23
N GLU A 183 23.45 -19.86 -9.48
CA GLU A 183 23.60 -18.52 -10.04
C GLU A 183 22.89 -17.52 -9.14
N THR A 184 23.62 -16.48 -8.74
CA THR A 184 23.05 -15.34 -8.03
C THR A 184 22.43 -14.39 -9.04
N ILE A 185 21.14 -14.11 -8.86
CA ILE A 185 20.39 -13.14 -9.64
C ILE A 185 19.97 -11.97 -8.75
N SER A 186 19.87 -10.79 -9.37
CA SER A 186 19.26 -9.63 -8.75
C SER A 186 17.74 -9.67 -8.91
N LEU A 187 17.02 -9.43 -7.81
CA LEU A 187 15.56 -9.24 -7.78
C LEU A 187 15.18 -7.79 -7.49
N LYS A 188 16.03 -6.83 -7.90
CA LYS A 188 15.76 -5.40 -7.68
C LYS A 188 14.43 -4.92 -8.30
N ASP A 189 13.98 -5.55 -9.39
CA ASP A 189 12.67 -5.27 -10.01
C ASP A 189 11.48 -5.54 -9.08
N PHE A 190 11.64 -6.35 -8.02
CA PHE A 190 10.57 -6.61 -7.05
C PHE A 190 10.27 -5.36 -6.23
N LEU A 191 11.29 -4.61 -5.85
CA LEU A 191 11.11 -3.32 -5.20
C LEU A 191 10.44 -2.33 -6.15
N ASP A 192 10.74 -2.37 -7.46
CA ASP A 192 10.04 -1.51 -8.44
C ASP A 192 8.55 -1.85 -8.55
N LYS A 193 8.20 -3.13 -8.53
CA LYS A 193 6.80 -3.57 -8.53
C LYS A 193 6.07 -3.20 -7.24
N LEU A 194 6.73 -3.29 -6.09
CA LEU A 194 6.14 -2.93 -4.80
C LEU A 194 5.95 -1.41 -4.65
N ASP A 195 6.96 -0.60 -4.96
CA ASP A 195 6.82 0.87 -5.02
C ASP A 195 5.66 1.27 -5.92
N TYR A 196 5.60 0.64 -7.10
CA TYR A 196 4.56 0.89 -8.08
C TYR A 196 3.16 0.63 -7.51
N THR A 197 3.00 -0.50 -6.82
CA THR A 197 1.78 -0.95 -6.17
C THR A 197 1.36 0.07 -5.09
N ASP A 198 2.27 0.43 -4.20
CA ASP A 198 1.96 1.35 -3.11
C ASP A 198 1.62 2.77 -3.63
N GLU A 199 2.36 3.28 -4.62
CA GLU A 199 2.12 4.61 -5.20
C GLU A 199 0.79 4.69 -5.97
N ILE A 200 0.39 3.63 -6.71
CA ILE A 200 -0.89 3.61 -7.45
C ILE A 200 -2.10 3.27 -6.58
N SER A 201 -1.89 2.73 -5.36
CA SER A 201 -2.98 2.38 -4.42
C SER A 201 -3.97 3.54 -4.24
N ALA A 202 -3.46 4.75 -4.02
CA ALA A 202 -4.28 5.95 -3.83
C ALA A 202 -5.16 6.30 -5.04
N PHE A 203 -4.67 6.04 -6.25
CA PHE A 203 -5.48 6.21 -7.45
C PHE A 203 -6.56 5.15 -7.58
N SER A 204 -6.23 3.90 -7.25
CA SER A 204 -7.20 2.82 -7.32
C SER A 204 -8.33 2.98 -6.31
N LYS A 205 -8.02 3.51 -5.12
CA LYS A 205 -8.97 3.71 -4.01
C LYS A 205 -9.71 5.04 -4.07
N TYR A 206 -9.03 6.13 -4.43
CA TYR A 206 -9.53 7.51 -4.29
C TYR A 206 -9.47 8.33 -5.57
N ALA A 207 -9.13 7.70 -6.70
CA ALA A 207 -8.82 8.36 -7.98
C ALA A 207 -7.70 9.40 -7.90
N CYS A 208 -6.93 9.47 -6.79
CA CYS A 208 -5.85 10.44 -6.59
C CYS A 208 -4.53 9.96 -7.23
N PRO A 209 -4.04 10.62 -8.28
CA PRO A 209 -2.84 10.15 -8.96
C PRO A 209 -1.54 10.75 -8.44
N MET A 210 -1.58 11.66 -7.47
CA MET A 210 -0.45 12.56 -7.14
C MET A 210 0.85 11.81 -6.81
N LYS A 211 0.78 10.73 -6.02
CA LYS A 211 1.98 9.95 -5.65
C LYS A 211 2.66 9.28 -6.85
N PHE A 212 1.90 8.74 -7.79
CA PHE A 212 2.49 7.97 -8.90
C PHE A 212 2.69 8.79 -10.19
N MET A 213 2.31 10.08 -10.21
CA MET A 213 2.52 10.97 -11.37
C MET A 213 3.97 11.00 -11.86
N GLY A 214 4.94 10.95 -10.93
CA GLY A 214 6.37 10.92 -11.25
C GLY A 214 6.82 9.68 -12.04
N ARG A 215 6.08 8.57 -11.94
CA ARG A 215 6.38 7.30 -12.63
C ARG A 215 5.84 7.22 -14.04
N LEU A 216 4.91 8.11 -14.42
CA LEU A 216 4.32 8.11 -15.75
C LEU A 216 5.33 8.67 -16.77
N LYS A 217 5.54 7.97 -17.88
CA LYS A 217 6.36 8.46 -19.01
C LYS A 217 5.61 9.47 -19.87
N ASP A 218 4.31 9.23 -20.09
CA ASP A 218 3.48 10.03 -20.98
C ASP A 218 2.90 11.27 -20.28
N ASN A 219 3.35 12.46 -20.70
CA ASN A 219 2.85 13.73 -20.15
C ASN A 219 1.37 13.98 -20.47
N LYS A 220 0.84 13.47 -21.58
CA LYS A 220 -0.60 13.57 -21.90
C LYS A 220 -1.41 12.67 -20.98
N LEU A 221 -0.89 11.48 -20.64
CA LEU A 221 -1.50 10.58 -19.66
C LEU A 221 -1.51 11.23 -18.26
N LYS A 222 -0.40 11.84 -17.83
CA LYS A 222 -0.37 12.63 -16.58
C LYS A 222 -1.47 13.68 -16.58
N TYR A 223 -1.55 14.46 -17.64
CA TYR A 223 -2.52 15.55 -17.74
C TYR A 223 -3.97 15.05 -17.66
N ILE A 224 -4.34 13.98 -18.39
CA ILE A 224 -5.72 13.47 -18.36
C ILE A 224 -6.09 12.85 -17.00
N LEU A 225 -5.15 12.17 -16.32
CA LEU A 225 -5.41 11.62 -14.99
C LEU A 225 -5.56 12.73 -13.94
N LYS A 226 -4.76 13.80 -14.05
CA LYS A 226 -4.91 15.00 -13.19
C LYS A 226 -6.28 15.64 -13.42
N LYS A 227 -6.71 15.78 -14.69
CA LYS A 227 -8.04 16.26 -15.05
C LYS A 227 -9.15 15.46 -14.41
N ILE A 228 -9.14 14.14 -14.61
CA ILE A 228 -10.14 13.23 -14.04
C ILE A 228 -10.25 13.46 -12.53
N TYR A 229 -9.11 13.47 -11.83
CA TYR A 229 -9.10 13.67 -10.38
C TYR A 229 -9.66 15.02 -9.96
N VAL A 230 -9.22 16.10 -10.60
CA VAL A 230 -9.68 17.46 -10.29
C VAL A 230 -11.18 17.62 -10.57
N TYR A 231 -11.66 17.08 -11.69
CA TYR A 231 -13.08 17.14 -12.05
C TYR A 231 -13.93 16.35 -11.06
N THR A 232 -13.42 15.23 -10.55
CA THR A 232 -14.02 14.50 -9.42
C THR A 232 -14.11 15.37 -8.17
N GLN A 233 -13.04 16.10 -7.81
CA GLN A 233 -13.04 16.95 -6.62
C GLN A 233 -14.09 18.07 -6.69
N TYR A 234 -14.37 18.60 -7.88
CA TYR A 234 -15.33 19.71 -8.05
C TYR A 234 -16.67 19.29 -8.64
N ASN A 235 -17.02 18.00 -8.62
CA ASN A 235 -18.28 17.47 -9.16
C ASN A 235 -18.58 17.90 -10.61
N LEU A 236 -17.55 18.05 -11.45
CA LEU A 236 -17.70 18.49 -12.85
C LEU A 236 -18.09 17.31 -13.72
N THR A 237 -19.37 16.96 -13.63
CA THR A 237 -19.84 15.64 -14.07
C THR A 237 -19.74 15.48 -15.59
N SER A 238 -20.08 16.53 -16.33
CA SER A 238 -20.00 16.53 -17.80
C SER A 238 -18.57 16.35 -18.29
N GLU A 239 -17.64 17.14 -17.75
CA GLU A 239 -16.22 17.14 -18.10
C GLU A 239 -15.52 15.86 -17.62
N LEU A 240 -15.93 15.31 -16.49
CA LEU A 240 -15.48 14.01 -15.99
C LEU A 240 -15.89 12.90 -16.97
N VAL A 241 -17.17 12.84 -17.33
CA VAL A 241 -17.69 11.83 -18.28
C VAL A 241 -16.99 11.96 -19.64
N GLU A 242 -16.81 13.18 -20.13
CA GLU A 242 -16.09 13.45 -21.37
C GLU A 242 -14.63 13.00 -21.28
N SER A 243 -13.94 13.32 -20.18
CA SER A 243 -12.54 12.91 -19.95
C SER A 243 -12.37 11.40 -19.91
N LEU A 244 -13.30 10.68 -19.27
CA LEU A 244 -13.31 9.22 -19.23
C LEU A 244 -13.60 8.60 -20.62
N LYS A 245 -14.45 9.23 -21.44
CA LYS A 245 -14.68 8.83 -22.84
C LYS A 245 -13.43 9.09 -23.71
N ASN A 246 -12.85 10.28 -23.61
CA ASN A 246 -11.65 10.70 -24.33
C ASN A 246 -10.41 9.90 -23.94
N PHE A 247 -10.36 9.37 -22.72
CA PHE A 247 -9.30 8.44 -22.33
C PHE A 247 -9.24 7.22 -23.25
N LYS A 248 -10.39 6.67 -23.64
CA LYS A 248 -10.47 5.44 -24.44
C LYS A 248 -10.14 5.61 -25.91
N SER A 249 -10.34 6.81 -26.46
CA SER A 249 -10.09 7.06 -27.88
C SER A 249 -8.60 7.17 -28.23
N LYS A 250 -7.73 7.19 -27.21
CA LYS A 250 -6.29 7.37 -27.36
C LYS A 250 -5.51 6.13 -26.97
N LYS A 251 -4.37 5.95 -27.63
CA LYS A 251 -3.34 4.98 -27.24
C LYS A 251 -2.35 5.67 -26.32
N TRP A 252 -2.24 5.20 -25.08
CA TRP A 252 -1.35 5.76 -24.08
C TRP A 252 -0.02 5.00 -24.01
N GLN A 253 1.05 5.70 -23.64
CA GLN A 253 2.31 5.05 -23.29
C GLN A 253 2.39 4.85 -21.78
N TYR A 254 2.55 3.59 -21.37
CA TYR A 254 2.68 3.22 -19.97
C TYR A 254 4.11 2.79 -19.68
N THR A 255 4.53 2.96 -18.43
CA THR A 255 5.86 2.58 -17.96
C THR A 255 6.00 1.07 -17.85
N VAL A 256 4.96 0.39 -17.37
CA VAL A 256 4.91 -1.07 -17.17
C VAL A 256 3.49 -1.62 -17.42
N TYR A 257 3.35 -2.92 -17.71
CA TYR A 257 2.05 -3.53 -17.98
C TYR A 257 1.06 -3.41 -16.82
N ILE A 258 1.53 -3.61 -15.59
CA ILE A 258 0.70 -3.48 -14.39
C ILE A 258 0.06 -2.09 -14.27
N GLN A 259 0.81 -1.04 -14.64
CA GLN A 259 0.30 0.32 -14.67
C GLN A 259 -0.88 0.46 -15.61
N ARG A 260 -0.67 -0.03 -16.85
CA ARG A 260 -1.69 -0.04 -17.88
C ARG A 260 -2.95 -0.72 -17.36
N LYS A 261 -2.82 -1.93 -16.80
CA LYS A 261 -3.98 -2.69 -16.32
C LYS A 261 -4.74 -1.97 -15.23
N ILE A 262 -4.05 -1.41 -14.23
CA ILE A 262 -4.72 -0.69 -13.15
C ILE A 262 -5.46 0.54 -13.66
N ILE A 263 -4.80 1.38 -14.47
CA ILE A 263 -5.41 2.60 -14.99
C ILE A 263 -6.58 2.29 -15.92
N GLU A 264 -6.39 1.40 -16.91
CA GLU A 264 -7.44 1.08 -17.89
C GLU A 264 -8.65 0.40 -17.23
N THR A 265 -8.43 -0.49 -16.27
CA THR A 265 -9.51 -1.18 -15.55
C THR A 265 -10.30 -0.21 -14.68
N LYS A 266 -9.64 0.64 -13.89
CA LYS A 266 -10.33 1.59 -13.00
C LYS A 266 -11.09 2.66 -13.78
N ILE A 267 -10.48 3.21 -14.84
CA ILE A 267 -11.18 4.15 -15.74
C ILE A 267 -12.39 3.49 -16.38
N GLU A 268 -12.29 2.22 -16.78
CA GLU A 268 -13.44 1.50 -17.33
C GLU A 268 -14.55 1.27 -16.32
N GLN A 269 -14.21 0.94 -15.07
CA GLN A 269 -15.17 0.79 -13.98
C GLN A 269 -15.90 2.11 -13.73
N TRP A 270 -15.18 3.21 -13.56
CA TRP A 270 -15.75 4.54 -13.34
C TRP A 270 -16.60 5.01 -14.51
N ARG A 271 -16.15 4.76 -15.75
CA ARG A 271 -16.92 5.06 -16.96
C ARG A 271 -18.23 4.29 -16.99
N LYS A 272 -18.20 2.99 -16.71
CA LYS A 272 -19.42 2.15 -16.66
C LYS A 272 -20.38 2.64 -15.58
N LEU A 273 -19.85 2.98 -14.40
CA LEU A 273 -20.63 3.52 -13.30
C LEU A 273 -21.37 4.79 -13.75
N LEU A 274 -20.63 5.77 -14.29
CA LEU A 274 -21.15 7.06 -14.77
C LEU A 274 -21.92 7.00 -16.10
N SER A 275 -22.02 5.82 -16.75
CA SER A 275 -22.73 5.64 -18.02
C SER A 275 -24.17 5.13 -17.89
N LYS A 276 -24.54 4.60 -16.72
CA LYS A 276 -25.96 4.51 -16.34
C LYS A 276 -26.51 5.93 -16.41
N THR A 277 -27.76 6.12 -16.83
CA THR A 277 -28.38 7.46 -16.95
C THR A 277 -27.84 8.36 -15.84
N LEU A 278 -27.39 9.57 -16.21
CA LEU A 278 -26.83 10.61 -15.31
C LEU A 278 -27.92 11.13 -14.35
N GLU A 279 -28.61 10.20 -13.73
CA GLU A 279 -29.45 10.33 -12.59
C GLU A 279 -28.56 10.55 -11.38
N LYS A 280 -29.14 11.27 -10.44
CA LYS A 280 -28.49 11.76 -9.24
C LYS A 280 -27.83 10.67 -8.38
N ASP A 281 -28.35 9.45 -8.44
CA ASP A 281 -27.80 8.29 -7.72
C ASP A 281 -26.45 7.83 -8.26
N THR A 282 -26.18 8.05 -9.55
CA THR A 282 -24.96 7.60 -10.22
C THR A 282 -23.70 8.36 -9.75
N LEU A 283 -23.81 9.68 -9.49
CA LEU A 283 -22.70 10.48 -8.97
C LEU A 283 -22.42 10.18 -7.49
N LEU A 284 -23.48 9.89 -6.72
CA LEU A 284 -23.34 9.42 -5.34
C LEU A 284 -22.56 8.09 -5.31
N ASP A 285 -22.99 7.10 -6.09
CA ASP A 285 -22.32 5.79 -6.17
C ASP A 285 -20.84 5.95 -6.56
N TYR A 286 -20.53 6.89 -7.46
CA TYR A 286 -19.16 7.21 -7.85
C TYR A 286 -18.32 7.75 -6.69
N HIS A 287 -18.85 8.69 -5.89
CA HIS A 287 -18.13 9.19 -4.72
C HIS A 287 -17.96 8.14 -3.62
N LEU A 288 -18.94 7.25 -3.45
CA LEU A 288 -18.83 6.14 -2.51
C LEU A 288 -17.76 5.13 -2.95
N GLU A 289 -17.68 4.78 -4.23
CA GLU A 289 -16.59 3.97 -4.80
C GLU A 289 -15.22 4.59 -4.51
N LEU A 290 -15.13 5.93 -4.48
CA LEU A 290 -13.90 6.66 -4.20
C LEU A 290 -13.69 7.04 -2.72
N SER A 291 -14.53 6.53 -1.80
CA SER A 291 -14.49 6.88 -0.38
C SER A 291 -14.51 8.41 -0.13
N ASN A 292 -15.30 9.15 -0.91
CA ASN A 292 -15.43 10.60 -0.85
C ASN A 292 -16.81 11.02 -0.32
N GLU A 293 -17.13 10.59 0.90
CA GLU A 293 -18.41 10.86 1.57
C GLU A 293 -18.83 12.35 1.59
N PRO A 294 -17.94 13.34 1.79
CA PRO A 294 -18.35 14.75 1.79
C PRO A 294 -18.94 15.19 0.45
N LEU A 295 -18.30 14.81 -0.66
CA LEU A 295 -18.82 15.12 -2.00
C LEU A 295 -20.05 14.27 -2.31
N GLY A 296 -20.14 13.05 -1.79
CA GLY A 296 -21.35 12.23 -1.83
C GLY A 296 -22.55 12.90 -1.14
N ILE A 297 -22.36 13.57 0.01
CA ILE A 297 -23.43 14.33 0.68
C ILE A 297 -23.86 15.54 -0.15
N ILE A 298 -22.92 16.28 -0.73
CA ILE A 298 -23.25 17.37 -1.67
C ILE A 298 -24.04 16.80 -2.85
N ALA A 299 -23.57 15.70 -3.44
CA ALA A 299 -24.23 15.01 -4.55
C ALA A 299 -25.69 14.67 -4.23
N LYS A 300 -25.91 14.02 -3.09
CA LYS A 300 -27.22 13.59 -2.62
C LYS A 300 -28.13 14.75 -2.20
N TYR A 301 -27.58 15.82 -1.65
CA TYR A 301 -28.37 16.99 -1.27
C TYR A 301 -28.92 17.71 -2.49
N GLU A 302 -28.09 18.07 -3.47
CA GLU A 302 -28.58 18.71 -4.71
C GLU A 302 -29.55 17.80 -5.48
N ALA A 303 -29.41 16.49 -5.31
CA ALA A 303 -30.30 15.52 -5.88
C ALA A 303 -31.72 15.56 -5.30
N THR A 304 -31.82 15.58 -3.99
CA THR A 304 -33.06 15.28 -3.26
C THR A 304 -33.65 16.51 -2.57
N ASN A 305 -32.84 17.56 -2.39
CA ASN A 305 -33.10 18.73 -1.57
C ASN A 305 -33.58 18.38 -0.14
N LEU A 306 -33.14 17.23 0.39
CA LEU A 306 -33.55 16.77 1.72
C LEU A 306 -33.04 17.71 2.81
N SER A 307 -33.95 18.14 3.68
CA SER A 307 -33.69 19.11 4.74
C SER A 307 -32.65 18.64 5.77
N ASN A 308 -32.59 17.34 6.05
CA ASN A 308 -31.62 16.74 6.96
C ASN A 308 -30.17 16.80 6.42
N LEU A 309 -29.97 16.85 5.10
CA LEU A 309 -28.65 16.98 4.47
C LEU A 309 -28.18 18.44 4.33
N ARG A 310 -29.11 19.40 4.26
CA ARG A 310 -28.82 20.83 4.05
C ARG A 310 -27.81 21.38 5.06
N ASN A 311 -27.99 21.05 6.34
CA ASN A 311 -27.11 21.56 7.40
C ASN A 311 -25.69 21.00 7.29
N ILE A 312 -25.54 19.71 6.95
CA ILE A 312 -24.24 19.07 6.75
C ILE A 312 -23.56 19.63 5.50
N ARG A 313 -24.29 19.76 4.38
CA ARG A 313 -23.78 20.37 3.16
C ARG A 313 -23.28 21.79 3.41
N ASN A 314 -24.05 22.60 4.12
CA ASN A 314 -23.67 23.99 4.41
C ASN A 314 -22.46 24.08 5.33
N SER A 315 -22.27 23.16 6.27
CA SER A 315 -21.07 23.12 7.12
C SER A 315 -19.82 22.62 6.39
N ILE A 316 -19.97 21.79 5.35
CA ILE A 316 -18.85 21.44 4.45
C ILE A 316 -18.39 22.66 3.65
N VAL A 317 -19.35 23.38 3.06
CA VAL A 317 -19.08 24.47 2.10
C VAL A 317 -18.69 25.77 2.82
N HIS A 318 -19.28 26.08 3.99
CA HIS A 318 -19.03 27.31 4.76
C HIS A 318 -18.57 26.98 6.22
N PRO A 319 -17.39 26.38 6.38
CA PRO A 319 -16.96 25.73 7.63
C PRO A 319 -16.64 26.67 8.81
N TYR A 320 -16.29 27.92 8.56
CA TYR A 320 -16.09 28.97 9.57
C TYR A 320 -17.34 29.81 9.83
N SER A 321 -18.33 29.72 8.93
CA SER A 321 -19.58 30.47 9.04
C SER A 321 -20.72 29.67 9.68
N MET A 322 -20.76 28.36 9.46
CA MET A 322 -21.80 27.47 9.98
C MET A 322 -21.30 26.69 11.20
N LYS A 323 -22.18 26.49 12.18
CA LYS A 323 -21.89 25.56 13.29
C LYS A 323 -21.81 24.15 12.72
N GLY A 324 -20.75 23.43 13.07
CA GLY A 324 -20.63 22.04 12.72
C GLY A 324 -21.67 21.17 13.43
N VAL A 325 -21.93 20.00 12.86
CA VAL A 325 -22.84 19.00 13.43
C VAL A 325 -22.03 18.02 14.26
N SER A 326 -22.59 17.50 15.36
CA SER A 326 -21.86 16.54 16.20
C SER A 326 -21.52 15.27 15.39
N TYR A 327 -20.48 14.56 15.84
CA TYR A 327 -20.04 13.33 15.18
C TYR A 327 -21.19 12.30 15.10
N GLU A 328 -21.98 12.16 16.15
CA GLU A 328 -23.06 11.19 16.25
C GLU A 328 -24.15 11.45 15.19
N ILE A 329 -24.51 12.72 15.00
CA ILE A 329 -25.49 13.14 13.99
C ILE A 329 -24.91 12.94 12.58
N LEU A 330 -23.64 13.32 12.37
CA LEU A 330 -22.95 13.13 11.10
C LEU A 330 -22.91 11.65 10.72
N HIS A 331 -22.41 10.81 11.64
CA HIS A 331 -22.29 9.37 11.46
C HIS A 331 -23.64 8.73 11.15
N LYS A 332 -24.67 9.02 11.96
CA LYS A 332 -26.01 8.49 11.73
C LYS A 332 -26.55 8.90 10.36
N THR A 333 -26.34 10.16 9.96
CA THR A 333 -26.81 10.63 8.66
C THR A 333 -26.08 9.94 7.52
N ILE A 334 -24.77 9.73 7.61
CA ILE A 334 -23.98 8.99 6.62
C ILE A 334 -24.49 7.55 6.50
N GLU A 335 -24.61 6.84 7.62
CA GLU A 335 -25.14 5.47 7.65
C GLU A 335 -26.51 5.36 7.00
N GLU A 336 -27.44 6.24 7.41
CA GLU A 336 -28.81 6.26 6.91
C GLU A 336 -28.88 6.54 5.40
N ASN A 337 -27.94 7.35 4.89
CA ASN A 337 -27.98 7.80 3.51
C ASN A 337 -27.16 6.93 2.55
N PHE A 338 -26.11 6.25 3.01
CA PHE A 338 -25.14 5.58 2.15
C PHE A 338 -24.98 4.08 2.42
N TYR A 339 -25.22 3.62 3.66
CA TYR A 339 -24.81 2.27 4.08
C TYR A 339 -25.97 1.34 4.48
N GLN A 340 -27.22 1.83 4.54
CA GLN A 340 -28.43 1.04 4.88
C GLN A 340 -28.70 -0.19 3.99
N SER A 341 -28.08 -0.28 2.81
CA SER A 341 -28.33 -1.35 1.83
C SER A 341 -27.05 -1.93 1.21
N THR A 342 -25.93 -1.92 1.96
CA THR A 342 -24.68 -2.54 1.48
C THR A 342 -24.84 -4.06 1.36
N LYS A 343 -25.12 -4.52 0.13
CA LYS A 343 -24.98 -5.95 -0.20
C LYS A 343 -23.52 -6.33 0.06
N LYS A 344 -23.28 -7.24 1.02
CA LYS A 344 -21.95 -7.83 1.21
C LYS A 344 -21.45 -8.32 -0.15
N GLU A 345 -20.33 -7.75 -0.61
CA GLU A 345 -19.70 -8.20 -1.84
C GLU A 345 -19.42 -9.70 -1.75
N LYS A 346 -19.97 -10.45 -2.70
CA LYS A 346 -19.78 -11.90 -2.74
C LYS A 346 -18.52 -12.21 -3.53
N TYR A 347 -17.48 -12.60 -2.82
CA TYR A 347 -16.25 -13.10 -3.43
C TYR A 347 -16.34 -14.62 -3.60
N SER A 348 -15.95 -15.12 -4.77
CA SER A 348 -15.75 -16.56 -4.96
C SER A 348 -14.41 -16.98 -4.38
N GLU A 349 -14.38 -18.09 -3.63
CA GLU A 349 -13.13 -18.57 -3.04
C GLU A 349 -12.27 -19.31 -4.08
N VAL A 350 -10.99 -18.92 -4.16
CA VAL A 350 -10.00 -19.51 -5.06
C VAL A 350 -8.78 -19.91 -4.26
N LEU A 351 -8.23 -21.08 -4.57
CA LEU A 351 -6.95 -21.53 -4.05
C LEU A 351 -5.89 -21.38 -5.13
N ILE A 352 -4.75 -20.81 -4.78
CA ILE A 352 -3.56 -20.77 -5.64
C ILE A 352 -2.49 -21.60 -4.96
N VAL A 353 -1.85 -22.52 -5.68
CA VAL A 353 -0.87 -23.45 -5.11
C VAL A 353 0.39 -23.44 -5.96
N ASN A 354 1.53 -23.22 -5.33
CA ASN A 354 2.82 -23.48 -5.96
C ASN A 354 3.10 -24.99 -6.01
N ILE A 355 3.53 -25.48 -7.17
CA ILE A 355 3.89 -26.86 -7.44
C ILE A 355 5.40 -26.95 -7.66
N GLY A 356 6.06 -27.78 -6.86
CA GLY A 356 7.47 -28.12 -6.99
C GLY A 356 7.70 -29.36 -7.84
N ASN A 357 8.92 -29.91 -7.78
CA ASN A 357 9.23 -31.16 -8.45
C ASN A 357 8.53 -32.35 -7.75
N ALA A 358 7.43 -32.81 -8.34
CA ALA A 358 6.59 -33.89 -7.79
C ALA A 358 7.30 -35.24 -7.65
N ASN A 359 8.48 -35.42 -8.26
CA ASN A 359 9.32 -36.60 -8.03
C ASN A 359 9.81 -36.72 -6.58
N ASN A 360 9.92 -35.59 -5.88
CA ASN A 360 10.40 -35.54 -4.50
C ASN A 360 9.25 -35.52 -3.48
N TYR A 361 8.00 -35.71 -3.92
CA TYR A 361 6.86 -35.64 -3.00
C TYR A 361 6.76 -36.93 -2.20
N GLU A 362 6.87 -36.80 -0.88
CA GLU A 362 6.73 -37.89 0.08
C GLU A 362 5.34 -37.87 0.72
N LEU A 363 4.89 -39.03 1.19
CA LEU A 363 3.65 -39.14 1.94
C LEU A 363 3.85 -38.52 3.33
N VAL A 364 3.05 -37.50 3.66
CA VAL A 364 3.11 -36.80 4.95
C VAL A 364 1.75 -36.81 5.65
N SER A 365 1.78 -36.68 6.98
CA SER A 365 0.59 -36.58 7.82
C SER A 365 0.31 -35.13 8.24
N CYS A 366 -0.86 -34.61 7.87
CA CYS A 366 -1.44 -33.38 8.41
C CYS A 366 -2.34 -33.76 9.58
N LYS A 367 -1.80 -33.74 10.81
CA LYS A 367 -2.51 -34.24 12.00
C LYS A 367 -3.83 -33.49 12.27
N LYS A 368 -3.84 -32.17 12.15
CA LYS A 368 -5.03 -31.34 12.42
C LYS A 368 -6.22 -31.71 11.54
N GLN A 369 -5.98 -32.02 10.26
CA GLN A 369 -7.01 -32.38 9.28
C GLN A 369 -7.23 -33.90 9.15
N ASN A 370 -6.59 -34.71 9.99
CA ASN A 370 -6.55 -36.17 9.92
C ASN A 370 -6.38 -36.66 8.45
N LEU A 371 -5.31 -36.21 7.81
CA LEU A 371 -5.04 -36.43 6.40
C LEU A 371 -3.62 -36.98 6.22
N SER A 372 -3.48 -38.01 5.39
CA SER A 372 -2.19 -38.50 4.89
C SER A 372 -2.17 -38.27 3.38
N THR A 373 -1.20 -37.52 2.88
CA THR A 373 -1.17 -37.08 1.47
C THR A 373 0.23 -36.73 0.99
N ARG A 374 0.48 -36.85 -0.31
CA ARG A 374 1.65 -36.26 -0.99
C ARG A 374 1.45 -34.79 -1.37
N PHE A 375 0.22 -34.30 -1.30
CA PHE A 375 -0.20 -32.98 -1.72
C PHE A 375 -0.69 -32.20 -0.52
N SER A 376 0.22 -31.56 0.23
CA SER A 376 -0.09 -30.87 1.49
C SER A 376 -1.25 -29.87 1.37
N PHE A 377 -1.42 -29.22 0.23
CA PHE A 377 -2.53 -28.31 -0.04
C PHE A 377 -3.93 -28.96 0.05
N LYS A 378 -4.04 -30.30 -0.03
CA LYS A 378 -5.31 -31.00 0.25
C LYS A 378 -5.83 -30.76 1.67
N ALA A 379 -4.95 -30.40 2.62
CA ALA A 379 -5.37 -29.94 3.94
C ALA A 379 -6.26 -28.70 3.84
N LEU A 380 -5.92 -27.76 2.95
CA LEU A 380 -6.70 -26.53 2.71
C LEU A 380 -8.02 -26.85 2.00
N MET A 381 -8.01 -27.79 1.07
CA MET A 381 -9.23 -28.23 0.34
C MET A 381 -10.26 -28.90 1.26
N LYS A 382 -9.84 -29.50 2.38
CA LYS A 382 -10.76 -30.02 3.40
C LYS A 382 -11.44 -28.90 4.19
N ASP A 383 -10.73 -27.82 4.45
CA ASP A 383 -11.17 -26.74 5.34
C ASP A 383 -12.06 -25.70 4.62
N ALA A 384 -12.05 -25.65 3.29
CA ALA A 384 -12.82 -24.68 2.51
C ALA A 384 -13.29 -25.19 1.14
N LYS A 385 -14.41 -24.66 0.64
CA LYS A 385 -14.93 -24.96 -0.70
C LYS A 385 -14.44 -23.93 -1.71
N PHE A 386 -13.39 -24.29 -2.44
CA PHE A 386 -12.90 -23.48 -3.55
C PHE A 386 -13.71 -23.72 -4.82
N GLU A 387 -14.01 -22.64 -5.54
CA GLU A 387 -14.60 -22.68 -6.87
C GLU A 387 -13.55 -23.11 -7.91
N LYS A 388 -12.32 -22.64 -7.75
CA LYS A 388 -11.22 -22.86 -8.68
C LYS A 388 -9.90 -23.03 -7.93
N ILE A 389 -9.02 -23.85 -8.46
CA ILE A 389 -7.69 -24.11 -7.89
C ILE A 389 -6.65 -23.92 -9.00
N PHE A 390 -5.85 -22.86 -8.87
CA PHE A 390 -4.77 -22.59 -9.81
C PHE A 390 -3.48 -23.27 -9.34
N LEU A 391 -2.93 -24.14 -10.19
CA LEU A 391 -1.70 -24.88 -9.94
C LEU A 391 -0.56 -24.21 -10.70
N ILE A 392 0.35 -23.57 -9.96
CA ILE A 392 1.46 -22.80 -10.53
C ILE A 392 2.72 -23.66 -10.50
N GLY A 393 3.31 -23.95 -11.65
CA GLY A 393 4.55 -24.74 -11.68
C GLY A 393 5.37 -24.51 -12.93
N LEU A 394 6.58 -25.08 -12.94
CA LEU A 394 7.53 -24.87 -14.02
C LEU A 394 7.16 -25.65 -15.28
N TYR A 395 7.54 -25.11 -16.43
CA TYR A 395 7.56 -25.80 -17.71
C TYR A 395 8.57 -26.97 -17.63
N SER A 396 8.06 -28.17 -17.32
CA SER A 396 8.88 -29.34 -17.00
C SER A 396 8.10 -30.65 -17.13
N ASN A 397 8.80 -31.76 -17.38
CA ASN A 397 8.18 -33.10 -17.45
C ASN A 397 7.75 -33.64 -16.07
N ALA A 398 8.06 -32.93 -14.97
CA ALA A 398 7.70 -33.35 -13.61
C ALA A 398 6.18 -33.38 -13.36
N TRP A 399 5.39 -32.71 -14.21
CA TRP A 399 3.93 -32.76 -14.17
C TRP A 399 3.36 -34.16 -14.44
N ASN A 400 4.05 -34.99 -15.22
CA ASN A 400 3.65 -36.40 -15.40
C ASN A 400 3.57 -37.10 -14.05
N LYS A 401 4.61 -36.94 -13.22
CA LYS A 401 4.64 -37.53 -11.88
C LYS A 401 3.59 -36.94 -10.94
N PHE A 402 3.29 -35.65 -11.07
CA PHE A 402 2.18 -35.02 -10.33
C PHE A 402 0.86 -35.71 -10.64
N ILE A 403 0.53 -35.88 -11.93
CA ILE A 403 -0.70 -36.53 -12.41
C ILE A 403 -0.76 -37.98 -11.92
N ASP A 404 0.31 -38.75 -12.12
CA ASP A 404 0.36 -40.17 -11.77
C ASP A 404 0.21 -40.38 -10.25
N ASN A 405 0.88 -39.56 -9.44
CA ASN A 405 0.75 -39.59 -7.98
C ASN A 405 -0.66 -39.21 -7.53
N TRP A 406 -1.32 -38.26 -8.22
CA TRP A 406 -2.70 -37.85 -7.90
C TRP A 406 -3.69 -38.97 -8.19
N ILE A 407 -3.62 -39.58 -9.38
CA ILE A 407 -4.45 -40.73 -9.78
C ILE A 407 -4.30 -41.87 -8.78
N LEU A 408 -3.06 -42.21 -8.42
CA LEU A 408 -2.76 -43.27 -7.47
C LEU A 408 -3.33 -42.98 -6.07
N GLU A 409 -3.15 -41.76 -5.56
CA GLU A 409 -3.57 -41.38 -4.22
C GLU A 409 -5.11 -41.29 -4.10
N GLU A 410 -5.78 -40.74 -5.11
CA GLU A 410 -7.25 -40.64 -5.17
C GLU A 410 -7.93 -41.92 -5.68
N LYS A 411 -7.16 -42.93 -6.09
CA LYS A 411 -7.64 -44.20 -6.65
C LYS A 411 -8.60 -44.00 -7.83
N LEU A 412 -8.26 -43.08 -8.73
CA LEU A 412 -9.07 -42.78 -9.90
C LEU A 412 -8.89 -43.87 -10.96
N ASP A 413 -9.98 -44.37 -11.53
CA ASP A 413 -9.96 -45.35 -12.62
C ASP A 413 -9.80 -44.67 -13.99
N ILE A 414 -8.71 -43.93 -14.16
CA ILE A 414 -8.37 -43.20 -15.38
C ILE A 414 -6.88 -43.37 -15.69
N LYS A 415 -6.53 -43.29 -16.98
CA LYS A 415 -5.15 -43.23 -17.45
C LYS A 415 -4.90 -41.87 -18.11
N ARG A 416 -3.63 -41.43 -18.08
CA ARG A 416 -3.19 -40.25 -18.83
C ARG A 416 -3.33 -40.53 -20.33
N GLU A 417 -3.93 -39.59 -21.07
CA GLU A 417 -4.05 -39.72 -22.53
C GLU A 417 -2.85 -39.11 -23.26
N ASN A 418 -2.27 -38.05 -22.71
CA ASN A 418 -1.17 -37.31 -23.32
C ASN A 418 -0.01 -37.16 -22.34
N ASP A 419 1.19 -37.48 -22.79
CA ASP A 419 2.40 -37.20 -22.01
C ASP A 419 2.71 -35.70 -22.02
N ILE A 420 3.06 -35.17 -20.84
CA ILE A 420 3.45 -33.79 -20.67
C ILE A 420 4.95 -33.68 -20.98
N THR A 421 5.29 -33.21 -22.19
CA THR A 421 6.68 -33.06 -22.66
C THR A 421 7.07 -31.61 -22.90
N ILE A 422 8.32 -31.26 -22.59
CA ILE A 422 8.95 -29.96 -22.91
C ILE A 422 9.41 -29.81 -24.37
N ASP A 423 9.07 -30.76 -25.25
CA ASP A 423 9.44 -30.68 -26.68
C ASP A 423 8.46 -29.83 -27.52
N ILE A 424 7.39 -29.32 -26.90
CA ILE A 424 6.33 -28.53 -27.55
C ILE A 424 6.28 -27.11 -26.97
N PRO A 425 5.84 -26.08 -27.72
CA PRO A 425 5.77 -24.71 -27.22
C PRO A 425 5.02 -24.57 -25.87
N GLU A 426 5.45 -23.67 -24.98
CA GLU A 426 4.87 -23.48 -23.62
C GLU A 426 3.34 -23.35 -23.64
N LYS A 427 2.79 -22.67 -24.63
CA LYS A 427 1.34 -22.50 -24.78
C LYS A 427 0.63 -23.83 -25.03
N GLU A 428 1.13 -24.63 -25.96
CA GLU A 428 0.59 -25.95 -26.29
C GLU A 428 0.78 -26.93 -25.12
N PHE A 429 1.90 -26.83 -24.42
CA PHE A 429 2.16 -27.54 -23.17
C PHE A 429 1.11 -27.23 -22.11
N GLU A 430 0.84 -25.94 -21.83
CA GLU A 430 -0.13 -25.54 -20.82
C GLU A 430 -1.55 -25.97 -21.21
N GLU A 431 -1.91 -25.87 -22.49
CA GLU A 431 -3.21 -26.35 -23.00
C GLU A 431 -3.38 -27.86 -22.81
N THR A 432 -2.35 -28.64 -23.14
CA THR A 432 -2.34 -30.10 -22.95
C THR A 432 -2.39 -30.48 -21.47
N LEU A 433 -1.58 -29.84 -20.63
CA LEU A 433 -1.59 -30.04 -19.18
C LEU A 433 -2.96 -29.73 -18.57
N ASN A 434 -3.59 -28.62 -18.99
CA ASN A 434 -4.92 -28.26 -18.50
C ASN A 434 -6.01 -29.26 -18.91
N LYS A 435 -5.90 -29.92 -20.07
CA LYS A 435 -6.82 -31.00 -20.47
C LYS A 435 -6.68 -32.20 -19.54
N GLU A 436 -5.45 -32.62 -19.24
CA GLU A 436 -5.21 -33.74 -18.32
C GLU A 436 -5.64 -33.41 -16.88
N LEU A 437 -5.29 -32.23 -16.36
CA LEU A 437 -5.66 -31.81 -15.00
C LEU A 437 -7.17 -31.74 -14.78
N LYS A 438 -7.95 -31.30 -15.79
CA LYS A 438 -9.42 -31.24 -15.70
C LYS A 438 -10.09 -32.61 -15.59
N LYS A 439 -9.42 -33.69 -15.98
CA LYS A 439 -9.89 -35.06 -15.75
C LYS A 439 -9.71 -35.48 -14.29
N LEU A 440 -8.68 -34.96 -13.61
CA LEU A 440 -8.44 -35.20 -12.19
C LEU A 440 -9.44 -34.43 -11.31
N ASP A 441 -9.60 -33.13 -11.58
CA ASP A 441 -10.58 -32.28 -10.93
C ASP A 441 -10.96 -31.12 -11.89
N LYS A 442 -12.26 -30.92 -12.14
CA LYS A 442 -12.77 -29.85 -13.01
C LYS A 442 -12.39 -28.43 -12.53
N LYS A 443 -12.01 -28.27 -11.27
CA LYS A 443 -11.57 -27.00 -10.67
C LYS A 443 -10.13 -26.65 -10.97
N PHE A 444 -9.32 -27.62 -11.42
CA PHE A 444 -7.90 -27.40 -11.67
C PHE A 444 -7.65 -26.57 -12.92
N GLU A 445 -6.75 -25.62 -12.79
CA GLU A 445 -6.18 -24.89 -13.91
C GLU A 445 -4.68 -24.63 -13.68
N ALA A 446 -3.84 -25.07 -14.61
CA ALA A 446 -2.41 -24.80 -14.59
C ALA A 446 -2.10 -23.36 -15.02
N ILE A 447 -1.07 -22.81 -14.39
CA ILE A 447 -0.32 -21.64 -14.86
C ILE A 447 1.16 -22.02 -14.88
N VAL A 448 1.68 -22.22 -16.07
CA VAL A 448 3.04 -22.68 -16.32
C VAL A 448 3.99 -21.48 -16.36
N ILE A 449 5.19 -21.66 -15.80
CA ILE A 449 6.26 -20.65 -15.76
C ILE A 449 7.53 -21.20 -16.41
N ASP A 450 8.17 -20.39 -17.24
CA ASP A 450 9.51 -20.65 -17.75
C ASP A 450 10.59 -20.64 -16.64
N ASN A 451 11.58 -21.53 -16.73
CA ASN A 451 12.61 -21.68 -15.70
C ASN A 451 13.71 -20.60 -15.76
N SER A 452 13.91 -19.93 -16.90
CA SER A 452 14.90 -18.85 -17.07
C SER A 452 14.61 -17.68 -16.13
N PHE A 453 13.33 -17.45 -15.82
CA PHE A 453 12.82 -16.48 -14.84
C PHE A 453 13.46 -15.09 -14.96
N SER A 454 13.83 -14.67 -16.17
CA SER A 454 14.33 -13.32 -16.47
C SER A 454 13.27 -12.25 -16.13
N GLU A 455 13.66 -10.98 -16.03
CA GLU A 455 12.70 -9.88 -15.80
C GLU A 455 11.55 -9.89 -16.84
N ILE A 456 11.87 -10.19 -18.10
CA ILE A 456 10.91 -10.32 -19.19
C ILE A 456 9.91 -11.45 -18.91
N GLU A 457 10.39 -12.63 -18.52
CA GLU A 457 9.53 -13.78 -18.20
C GLU A 457 8.68 -13.52 -16.95
N ARG A 458 9.23 -12.86 -15.93
CA ARG A 458 8.46 -12.44 -14.74
C ARG A 458 7.33 -11.48 -15.09
N ASN A 459 7.55 -10.61 -16.07
CA ASN A 459 6.52 -9.68 -16.55
C ASN A 459 5.44 -10.41 -17.34
N LYS A 460 5.81 -11.27 -18.31
CA LYS A 460 4.85 -12.14 -19.03
C LYS A 460 4.00 -12.99 -18.08
N TYR A 461 4.62 -13.51 -17.03
CA TYR A 461 3.93 -14.28 -16.01
C TYR A 461 2.87 -13.47 -15.26
N PHE A 462 3.15 -12.21 -14.92
CA PHE A 462 2.14 -11.33 -14.34
C PHE A 462 0.96 -11.12 -15.30
N GLU A 463 1.22 -10.90 -16.60
CA GLU A 463 0.17 -10.76 -17.61
C GLU A 463 -0.75 -12.00 -17.63
N LYS A 464 -0.15 -13.19 -17.60
CA LYS A 464 -0.83 -14.48 -17.57
C LYS A 464 -1.72 -14.66 -16.34
N ILE A 465 -1.23 -14.33 -15.15
CA ILE A 465 -2.03 -14.36 -13.91
C ILE A 465 -3.17 -13.35 -13.99
N ALA A 466 -2.88 -12.12 -14.39
CA ALA A 466 -3.86 -11.04 -14.49
C ALA A 466 -5.01 -11.42 -15.45
N GLU A 467 -4.69 -11.99 -16.60
CA GLU A 467 -5.70 -12.44 -17.57
C GLU A 467 -6.56 -13.59 -17.05
N LYS A 468 -6.00 -14.52 -16.26
CA LYS A 468 -6.77 -15.64 -15.68
C LYS A 468 -7.64 -15.21 -14.49
N LEU A 469 -7.15 -14.31 -13.64
CA LEU A 469 -7.84 -13.89 -12.42
C LEU A 469 -8.79 -12.70 -12.63
N ILE A 470 -8.55 -11.82 -13.61
CA ILE A 470 -9.37 -10.62 -13.84
C ILE A 470 -10.35 -10.80 -15.02
N ARG A 471 -10.56 -12.02 -15.53
CA ARG A 471 -11.48 -12.23 -16.65
C ARG A 471 -12.94 -12.04 -16.21
N GLY A 472 -13.52 -10.88 -16.52
CA GLY A 472 -14.93 -10.56 -16.31
C GLY A 472 -15.19 -9.65 -15.11
N SER A 473 -16.42 -9.66 -14.58
CA SER A 473 -16.85 -8.84 -13.43
C SER A 473 -16.77 -9.57 -12.08
N LYS A 474 -16.23 -10.80 -12.07
CA LYS A 474 -16.21 -11.66 -10.89
C LYS A 474 -15.07 -11.27 -9.96
N LYS A 475 -15.37 -11.21 -8.65
CA LYS A 475 -14.37 -10.94 -7.61
C LYS A 475 -13.97 -12.22 -6.90
N TYR A 476 -12.69 -12.37 -6.57
CA TYR A 476 -12.14 -13.59 -5.96
C TYR A 476 -11.50 -13.36 -4.58
N SER A 477 -11.78 -14.26 -3.65
CA SER A 477 -11.14 -14.30 -2.33
C SER A 477 -10.08 -15.41 -2.37
N ILE A 478 -8.81 -15.04 -2.24
CA ILE A 478 -7.68 -15.91 -2.58
C ILE A 478 -7.02 -16.46 -1.32
N THR A 479 -6.92 -17.78 -1.24
CA THR A 479 -5.95 -18.45 -0.36
C THR A 479 -4.75 -18.83 -1.21
N TYR A 480 -3.54 -18.44 -0.80
CA TYR A 480 -2.32 -18.75 -1.53
C TYR A 480 -1.42 -19.69 -0.72
N ASP A 481 -1.18 -20.89 -1.24
CA ASP A 481 -0.22 -21.86 -0.72
C ASP A 481 1.13 -21.73 -1.44
N PHE A 482 2.13 -21.29 -0.69
CA PHE A 482 3.50 -21.10 -1.15
C PHE A 482 4.50 -22.13 -0.57
N THR A 483 4.00 -23.28 -0.09
CA THR A 483 4.81 -24.37 0.50
C THR A 483 5.93 -24.83 -0.43
N PHE A 484 5.58 -25.11 -1.69
CA PHE A 484 6.51 -25.64 -2.70
C PHE A 484 6.96 -24.56 -3.70
N SER A 485 7.79 -24.99 -4.65
CA SER A 485 8.47 -24.18 -5.67
C SER A 485 9.68 -23.39 -5.17
N PHE A 486 10.40 -22.78 -6.11
CA PHE A 486 11.48 -21.84 -5.84
C PHE A 486 10.94 -20.59 -5.13
N ARG A 487 11.79 -19.94 -4.33
CA ARG A 487 11.34 -18.87 -3.43
C ARG A 487 10.98 -17.59 -4.19
N ASP A 488 11.77 -17.27 -5.21
CA ASP A 488 11.51 -16.20 -6.17
C ASP A 488 10.10 -16.27 -6.78
N ILE A 489 9.60 -17.47 -7.12
CA ILE A 489 8.22 -17.68 -7.58
C ILE A 489 7.20 -17.37 -6.47
N SER A 490 7.46 -17.84 -5.24
CA SER A 490 6.60 -17.52 -4.09
C SER A 490 6.47 -16.01 -3.87
N PHE A 491 7.59 -15.29 -3.94
CA PHE A 491 7.62 -13.83 -3.79
C PHE A 491 6.95 -13.11 -4.95
N LEU A 492 7.22 -13.53 -6.19
CA LEU A 492 6.61 -12.93 -7.36
C LEU A 492 5.08 -13.08 -7.31
N ASN A 493 4.58 -14.24 -6.89
CA ASN A 493 3.15 -14.46 -6.69
C ASN A 493 2.57 -13.60 -5.58
N TYR A 494 3.25 -13.50 -4.45
CA TYR A 494 2.86 -12.59 -3.38
C TYR A 494 2.69 -11.16 -3.89
N ILE A 495 3.69 -10.62 -4.60
CA ILE A 495 3.66 -9.28 -5.19
C ILE A 495 2.51 -9.17 -6.21
N ASN A 496 2.44 -10.11 -7.15
CA ASN A 496 1.41 -10.13 -8.19
C ASN A 496 0.00 -10.14 -7.61
N LEU A 497 -0.24 -10.88 -6.52
CA LEU A 497 -1.55 -10.89 -5.86
C LEU A 497 -1.85 -9.55 -5.20
N HIS A 498 -0.91 -8.92 -4.50
CA HIS A 498 -1.13 -7.59 -3.94
C HIS A 498 -1.44 -6.53 -5.02
N CYS A 499 -0.73 -6.60 -6.14
CA CYS A 499 -1.03 -5.78 -7.33
C CYS A 499 -2.47 -5.94 -7.81
N LEU A 500 -2.99 -7.17 -7.82
CA LEU A 500 -4.35 -7.48 -8.24
C LEU A 500 -5.40 -7.10 -7.19
N GLU A 501 -5.05 -7.16 -5.90
CA GLU A 501 -5.91 -6.71 -4.81
C GLU A 501 -6.20 -5.21 -4.92
N LEU A 502 -5.20 -4.41 -5.31
CA LEU A 502 -5.42 -2.99 -5.59
C LEU A 502 -6.46 -2.73 -6.67
N LEU A 503 -6.64 -3.63 -7.65
CA LEU A 503 -7.68 -3.48 -8.68
C LEU A 503 -9.12 -3.61 -8.13
N GLY A 504 -9.28 -4.01 -6.86
CA GLY A 504 -10.57 -4.36 -6.28
C GLY A 504 -11.20 -5.60 -6.90
N MET A 505 -10.40 -6.39 -7.62
CA MET A 505 -10.82 -7.61 -8.33
C MET A 505 -10.59 -8.86 -7.50
N ILE A 506 -9.60 -8.83 -6.61
CA ILE A 506 -9.36 -9.91 -5.66
C ILE A 506 -9.23 -9.35 -4.25
N ARG A 507 -9.35 -10.24 -3.27
CA ARG A 507 -8.98 -10.03 -1.89
C ARG A 507 -8.09 -11.18 -1.48
N ILE A 508 -6.93 -10.90 -0.89
CA ILE A 508 -6.10 -11.93 -0.30
C ILE A 508 -6.75 -12.30 1.04
N LYS A 509 -7.23 -13.54 1.14
CA LYS A 509 -7.87 -14.08 2.34
C LYS A 509 -6.82 -14.60 3.31
N LYS A 510 -5.87 -15.40 2.80
CA LYS A 510 -4.83 -16.08 3.57
C LYS A 510 -3.60 -16.35 2.71
N LEU A 511 -2.44 -16.28 3.32
CA LEU A 511 -1.18 -16.76 2.75
C LEU A 511 -0.66 -17.87 3.66
N VAL A 512 -0.46 -19.06 3.12
CA VAL A 512 -0.14 -20.24 3.92
C VAL A 512 1.07 -20.98 3.38
N TYR A 513 1.81 -21.60 4.29
CA TYR A 513 2.82 -22.60 3.96
C TYR A 513 2.72 -23.76 4.94
N ILE A 514 3.14 -24.95 4.50
CA ILE A 514 2.92 -26.21 5.22
C ILE A 514 4.28 -26.86 5.49
N PRO A 515 5.05 -26.38 6.49
CA PRO A 515 6.37 -26.92 6.79
C PRO A 515 6.31 -28.29 7.47
N ILE A 516 7.41 -29.03 7.36
CA ILE A 516 7.66 -30.25 8.14
C ILE A 516 8.00 -29.82 9.57
N ILE A 517 7.19 -30.23 10.55
CA ILE A 517 7.43 -29.97 11.98
C ILE A 517 8.16 -31.12 12.67
N LYS A 518 7.96 -32.34 12.17
CA LYS A 518 8.68 -33.55 12.56
C LYS A 518 8.74 -34.46 11.35
N LYS A 519 9.73 -35.34 11.23
CA LYS A 519 9.83 -36.29 10.11
C LYS A 519 8.47 -36.95 9.80
N GLY A 520 7.98 -36.77 8.57
CA GLY A 520 6.69 -37.28 8.08
C GLY A 520 5.43 -36.54 8.59
N ILE A 521 5.57 -35.48 9.38
CA ILE A 521 4.46 -34.72 9.96
C ILE A 521 4.59 -33.24 9.58
N VAL A 522 3.51 -32.68 9.04
CA VAL A 522 3.43 -31.28 8.63
C VAL A 522 2.32 -30.54 9.39
N ASP A 523 2.42 -29.21 9.44
CA ASP A 523 1.38 -28.34 10.00
C ASP A 523 1.11 -27.16 9.07
N VAL A 524 -0.13 -26.66 9.04
CA VAL A 524 -0.48 -25.48 8.25
C VAL A 524 -0.09 -24.23 9.04
N LYS A 525 0.80 -23.41 8.49
CA LYS A 525 1.22 -22.12 9.05
C LYS A 525 0.64 -20.97 8.21
N ASP A 526 0.10 -19.98 8.89
CA ASP A 526 -0.53 -18.79 8.30
C ASP A 526 0.41 -17.58 8.43
N LEU A 527 0.56 -16.80 7.35
CA LEU A 527 1.38 -15.59 7.32
C LEU A 527 0.64 -14.35 7.86
N ASP A 528 -0.61 -14.51 8.32
CA ASP A 528 -1.42 -13.44 8.90
C ASP A 528 -0.67 -12.58 9.92
N ARG A 529 0.27 -13.16 10.69
CA ARG A 529 1.11 -12.40 11.64
C ARG A 529 1.94 -11.29 10.97
N VAL A 530 2.60 -11.60 9.85
CA VAL A 530 3.47 -10.65 9.13
C VAL A 530 2.60 -9.67 8.35
N ASN A 531 1.60 -10.20 7.63
CA ASN A 531 0.69 -9.37 6.84
C ASN A 531 -0.11 -8.40 7.70
N SER A 532 -0.59 -8.82 8.87
CA SER A 532 -1.34 -7.94 9.79
C SER A 532 -0.49 -6.75 10.24
N ALA A 533 0.75 -6.99 10.67
CA ALA A 533 1.66 -5.91 11.06
C ALA A 533 1.99 -5.00 9.87
N MET A 534 2.36 -5.56 8.72
CA MET A 534 2.75 -4.79 7.54
C MET A 534 1.58 -3.99 6.94
N ASN A 535 0.38 -4.57 6.89
CA ASN A 535 -0.83 -3.86 6.48
C ASN A 535 -1.15 -2.71 7.45
N LEU A 536 -0.96 -2.91 8.76
CA LEU A 536 -1.14 -1.83 9.73
C LEU A 536 -0.23 -0.64 9.43
N PHE A 537 1.06 -0.86 9.15
CA PHE A 537 1.98 0.21 8.73
C PHE A 537 1.48 0.93 7.48
N LYS A 538 1.06 0.19 6.45
CA LYS A 538 0.53 0.77 5.20
C LYS A 538 -0.74 1.59 5.42
N THR A 539 -1.71 1.07 6.18
CA THR A 539 -2.96 1.77 6.50
C THR A 539 -2.69 3.04 7.31
N VAL A 540 -1.73 3.03 8.23
CA VAL A 540 -1.31 4.22 8.97
C VAL A 540 -0.68 5.26 8.05
N ASP A 541 0.18 4.85 7.10
CA ASP A 541 0.75 5.76 6.11
C ASP A 541 -0.33 6.37 5.19
N GLU A 542 -1.35 5.59 4.82
CA GLU A 542 -2.52 6.09 4.06
C GLU A 542 -3.33 7.11 4.89
N PHE A 543 -3.60 6.82 6.17
CA PHE A 543 -4.25 7.76 7.07
C PHE A 543 -3.47 9.08 7.17
N LYS A 544 -2.16 9.01 7.37
CA LYS A 544 -1.27 10.19 7.45
C LYS A 544 -1.22 10.98 6.13
N SER A 545 -1.34 10.30 4.99
CA SER A 545 -1.23 10.91 3.66
C SER A 545 -2.54 11.50 3.13
N TYR A 546 -3.68 10.93 3.51
CA TYR A 546 -4.98 11.25 2.87
C TYR A 546 -6.11 11.52 3.86
N ASN A 547 -5.86 11.40 5.16
CA ASN A 547 -6.89 11.48 6.19
C ASN A 547 -8.07 10.54 5.89
N LYS A 548 -7.79 9.33 5.37
CA LYS A 548 -8.80 8.29 5.10
C LYS A 548 -8.70 7.22 6.16
N PHE A 549 -9.85 6.89 6.76
CA PHE A 549 -9.95 5.87 7.80
C PHE A 549 -10.33 4.53 7.17
N ASP A 550 -9.70 3.46 7.63
CA ASP A 550 -10.04 2.08 7.26
C ASP A 550 -10.63 1.37 8.48
N GLU A 551 -11.90 0.95 8.38
CA GLU A 551 -12.59 0.23 9.44
C GLU A 551 -11.93 -1.12 9.78
N LYS A 552 -11.12 -1.70 8.90
CA LYS A 552 -10.40 -2.96 9.15
C LYS A 552 -9.07 -2.75 9.87
N ILE A 553 -8.69 -1.50 10.16
CA ILE A 553 -7.48 -1.23 10.92
C ILE A 553 -7.55 -1.95 12.27
N ASP A 554 -6.46 -2.67 12.57
CA ASP A 554 -6.33 -3.50 13.75
C ASP A 554 -5.42 -2.77 14.76
N ILE A 555 -6.02 -1.97 15.63
CA ILE A 555 -5.39 -1.20 16.72
C ILE A 555 -6.32 -1.15 17.92
N ASN A 556 -5.88 -0.55 19.03
CA ASN A 556 -6.73 -0.22 20.17
C ASN A 556 -8.09 0.36 19.74
N VAL A 557 -9.18 -0.20 20.27
CA VAL A 557 -10.56 0.15 19.89
C VAL A 557 -10.88 1.63 20.15
N GLU A 558 -10.39 2.21 21.23
CA GLU A 558 -10.61 3.63 21.55
C GLU A 558 -9.81 4.54 20.62
N LEU A 559 -8.57 4.17 20.26
CA LEU A 559 -7.78 4.92 19.30
C LEU A 559 -8.42 4.85 17.91
N LYS A 560 -8.94 3.68 17.53
CA LYS A 560 -9.69 3.46 16.30
C LYS A 560 -10.93 4.37 16.22
N LYS A 561 -11.72 4.47 17.29
CA LYS A 561 -12.86 5.40 17.37
C LYS A 561 -12.41 6.85 17.24
N LEU A 562 -11.32 7.25 17.89
CA LEU A 562 -10.77 8.60 17.78
C LEU A 562 -10.33 8.91 16.34
N MET A 563 -9.62 7.98 15.69
CA MET A 563 -9.19 8.10 14.29
C MET A 563 -10.38 8.23 13.34
N GLU A 564 -11.40 7.40 13.50
CA GLU A 564 -12.62 7.46 12.70
C GLU A 564 -13.31 8.81 12.87
N LYS A 565 -13.53 9.22 14.12
CA LYS A 565 -14.19 10.46 14.48
C LYS A 565 -13.46 11.66 13.90
N ILE A 566 -12.14 11.75 14.09
CA ILE A 566 -11.37 12.89 13.59
C ILE A 566 -11.29 12.89 12.06
N SER A 567 -11.14 11.73 11.44
CA SER A 567 -11.12 11.58 9.98
C SER A 567 -12.43 12.08 9.36
N LYS A 568 -13.58 11.59 9.84
CA LYS A 568 -14.91 12.00 9.37
C LYS A 568 -15.13 13.50 9.61
N VAL A 569 -14.96 13.98 10.84
CA VAL A 569 -15.14 15.40 11.18
C VAL A 569 -14.28 16.31 10.29
N TYR A 570 -13.02 15.94 10.06
CA TYR A 570 -12.08 16.74 9.29
C TYR A 570 -12.34 16.71 7.78
N ASN A 571 -12.66 15.54 7.20
CA ASN A 571 -13.02 15.42 5.77
C ASN A 571 -14.30 16.19 5.43
N PHE A 572 -15.20 16.32 6.41
CA PHE A 572 -16.42 17.11 6.30
C PHE A 572 -16.22 18.61 6.64
N ASN A 573 -14.97 19.06 6.84
CA ASN A 573 -14.64 20.44 7.24
C ASN A 573 -15.36 20.93 8.51
N GLN A 574 -15.70 20.05 9.45
CA GLN A 574 -16.41 20.41 10.70
C GLN A 574 -15.44 21.03 11.73
N ILE A 575 -14.76 22.12 11.39
CA ILE A 575 -13.62 22.67 12.18
C ILE A 575 -14.03 23.02 13.61
N SER A 576 -15.21 23.61 13.79
CA SER A 576 -15.74 23.93 15.13
C SER A 576 -15.93 22.71 16.05
N ILE A 577 -16.03 21.50 15.48
CA ILE A 577 -16.13 20.24 16.23
C ILE A 577 -14.75 19.68 16.56
N VAL A 578 -13.78 19.79 15.64
CA VAL A 578 -12.37 19.47 15.91
C VAL A 578 -11.88 20.25 17.13
N ASP A 579 -12.27 21.53 17.23
CA ASP A 579 -11.92 22.40 18.36
C ASP A 579 -12.46 21.89 19.70
N LYS A 580 -13.69 21.37 19.70
CA LYS A 580 -14.31 20.77 20.89
C LYS A 580 -13.66 19.44 21.26
N MET A 581 -13.10 18.73 20.29
CA MET A 581 -12.35 17.49 20.51
C MET A 581 -10.95 17.73 21.05
N LYS A 582 -10.46 18.97 21.17
CA LYS A 582 -9.10 19.26 21.65
C LYS A 582 -8.77 18.56 22.96
N ASN A 583 -9.62 18.72 23.98
CA ASN A 583 -9.39 18.11 25.29
C ASN A 583 -9.46 16.58 25.24
N GLU A 584 -10.33 16.02 24.39
CA GLU A 584 -10.44 14.58 24.16
C GLU A 584 -9.14 14.03 23.56
N ILE A 585 -8.57 14.73 22.56
CA ILE A 585 -7.32 14.35 21.89
C ILE A 585 -6.12 14.53 22.83
N GLU A 586 -6.01 15.66 23.54
CA GLU A 586 -4.88 15.96 24.43
C GLU A 586 -4.78 14.93 25.57
N ASN A 587 -5.92 14.59 26.18
CA ASN A 587 -5.99 13.66 27.30
C ASN A 587 -6.01 12.18 26.86
N PHE A 588 -6.03 11.89 25.55
CA PHE A 588 -5.99 10.52 25.06
C PHE A 588 -4.62 9.88 25.35
N HIS A 589 -4.65 8.69 25.96
CA HIS A 589 -3.46 7.94 26.39
C HIS A 589 -3.60 6.42 26.18
N PHE A 590 -4.68 5.94 25.55
CA PHE A 590 -4.93 4.51 25.33
C PHE A 590 -4.19 3.99 24.09
N VAL A 591 -2.92 3.65 24.27
CA VAL A 591 -2.06 3.05 23.23
C VAL A 591 -1.38 1.80 23.79
N GLY A 592 -1.23 0.76 22.96
CA GLY A 592 -0.67 -0.54 23.36
C GLY A 592 0.71 -0.85 22.75
N ASN A 593 1.14 -0.08 21.76
CA ASN A 593 2.37 -0.31 21.01
C ASN A 593 2.87 0.99 20.33
N LYS A 594 4.08 0.94 19.78
CA LYS A 594 4.77 2.09 19.20
C LYS A 594 4.11 2.70 17.97
N ILE A 595 3.45 1.89 17.13
CA ILE A 595 2.73 2.44 15.96
C ILE A 595 1.47 3.21 16.39
N GLU A 596 0.79 2.76 17.44
CA GLU A 596 -0.33 3.49 18.05
C GLU A 596 0.12 4.81 18.68
N GLU A 597 1.30 4.84 19.31
CA GLU A 597 1.94 6.10 19.77
C GLU A 597 2.22 7.05 18.60
N ASP A 598 2.77 6.55 17.48
CA ASP A 598 3.04 7.34 16.28
C ASP A 598 1.76 7.89 15.63
N ILE A 599 0.66 7.13 15.67
CA ILE A 599 -0.66 7.60 15.22
C ILE A 599 -1.13 8.74 16.11
N LEU A 600 -1.09 8.54 17.43
CA LEU A 600 -1.56 9.54 18.40
C LEU A 600 -0.74 10.82 18.33
N ASN A 601 0.58 10.71 18.20
CA ASN A 601 1.48 11.85 18.01
C ASN A 601 1.15 12.62 16.74
N PHE A 602 0.94 11.92 15.62
CA PHE A 602 0.48 12.53 14.38
C PHE A 602 -0.86 13.24 14.55
N ILE A 603 -1.83 12.64 15.23
CA ILE A 603 -3.13 13.27 15.49
C ILE A 603 -2.95 14.55 16.32
N LYS A 604 -2.13 14.49 17.37
CA LYS A 604 -1.87 15.64 18.24
C LYS A 604 -1.16 16.76 17.48
N GLU A 605 -0.18 16.44 16.65
CA GLU A 605 0.54 17.41 15.84
C GLU A 605 -0.34 18.03 14.74
N LYS A 606 -1.12 17.20 14.04
CA LYS A 606 -1.82 17.61 12.82
C LYS A 606 -3.13 18.36 13.08
N TYR A 607 -3.85 18.03 14.15
CA TYR A 607 -5.20 18.55 14.40
C TYR A 607 -5.33 19.46 15.62
N ILE A 608 -4.35 19.47 16.53
CA ILE A 608 -4.34 20.42 17.65
C ILE A 608 -3.49 21.63 17.32
N TYR A 609 -4.15 22.76 17.08
CA TYR A 609 -3.48 24.04 17.07
C TYR A 609 -3.25 24.57 18.50
N LYS A 610 -1.98 24.77 18.87
CA LYS A 610 -1.58 25.24 20.21
C LYS A 610 -1.62 26.77 20.37
N GLY A 611 -1.63 27.53 19.27
CA GLY A 611 -1.69 28.99 19.30
C GLY A 611 -3.10 29.54 19.57
N THR A 612 -3.20 30.86 19.74
CA THR A 612 -4.47 31.56 19.93
C THR A 612 -4.97 32.28 18.67
N ASN A 613 -4.10 32.48 17.68
CA ASN A 613 -4.43 33.17 16.44
C ASN A 613 -5.36 32.32 15.54
N LYS A 614 -6.63 32.76 15.40
CA LYS A 614 -7.66 32.09 14.60
C LYS A 614 -7.33 32.02 13.11
N TYR A 615 -6.67 33.04 12.56
CA TYR A 615 -6.26 33.05 11.17
C TYR A 615 -5.19 31.99 10.89
N LEU A 616 -4.12 31.97 11.69
CA LEU A 616 -3.03 31.01 11.52
C LEU A 616 -3.53 29.57 11.61
N LYS A 617 -4.43 29.30 12.56
CA LYS A 617 -5.13 28.01 12.66
C LYS A 617 -5.89 27.68 11.39
N ALA A 618 -6.70 28.60 10.89
CA ALA A 618 -7.53 28.37 9.71
C ALA A 618 -6.68 28.14 8.45
N LYS A 619 -5.58 28.88 8.31
CA LYS A 619 -4.58 28.71 7.26
C LYS A 619 -3.91 27.34 7.32
N GLU A 620 -3.52 26.89 8.50
CA GLU A 620 -2.95 25.56 8.71
C GLU A 620 -3.94 24.46 8.32
N THR A 621 -5.22 24.62 8.66
CA THR A 621 -6.30 23.71 8.24
C THR A 621 -6.41 23.61 6.71
N VAL A 622 -6.34 24.74 5.98
CA VAL A 622 -6.34 24.76 4.51
C VAL A 622 -5.13 23.99 3.96
N ARG A 623 -3.93 24.25 4.47
CA ARG A 623 -2.70 23.55 4.07
C ARG A 623 -2.73 22.07 4.37
N ASN A 624 -3.34 21.69 5.49
CA ASN A 624 -3.55 20.30 5.85
C ASN A 624 -4.47 19.59 4.84
N GLN A 625 -5.58 20.22 4.41
CA GLN A 625 -6.42 19.64 3.35
C GLN A 625 -5.67 19.51 2.01
N LEU A 626 -4.85 20.50 1.64
CA LEU A 626 -3.97 20.39 0.46
C LEU A 626 -2.98 19.22 0.60
N GLY A 627 -2.34 19.09 1.77
CA GLY A 627 -1.43 17.99 2.07
C GLY A 627 -2.12 16.61 2.02
N PHE A 628 -3.41 16.55 2.33
CA PHE A 628 -4.25 15.36 2.15
C PHE A 628 -4.78 15.16 0.72
N ASN A 629 -4.46 16.07 -0.21
CA ASN A 629 -4.96 16.14 -1.59
C ASN A 629 -6.48 16.41 -1.69
N ASN A 630 -7.12 16.93 -0.65
CA ASN A 630 -8.55 17.27 -0.63
C ASN A 630 -8.78 18.70 -1.19
N PHE A 631 -8.61 18.87 -2.50
CA PHE A 631 -8.61 20.20 -3.13
C PHE A 631 -9.94 20.96 -3.00
N ALA A 632 -11.08 20.26 -3.03
CA ALA A 632 -12.38 20.89 -2.85
C ALA A 632 -12.56 21.42 -1.42
N GLN A 633 -12.23 20.60 -0.43
CA GLN A 633 -12.30 20.96 0.99
C GLN A 633 -11.36 22.13 1.30
N ALA A 634 -10.15 22.13 0.74
CA ALA A 634 -9.21 23.24 0.87
C ALA A 634 -9.78 24.55 0.31
N LEU A 635 -10.41 24.52 -0.87
CA LEU A 635 -11.04 25.68 -1.48
C LEU A 635 -12.25 26.20 -0.67
N PHE A 636 -13.08 25.29 -0.15
CA PHE A 636 -14.21 25.65 0.72
C PHE A 636 -13.74 26.38 1.98
N LEU A 637 -12.64 25.93 2.58
CA LEU A 637 -12.01 26.59 3.73
C LEU A 637 -11.37 27.94 3.35
N LEU A 638 -10.62 28.00 2.24
CA LEU A 638 -9.91 29.21 1.81
C LEU A 638 -10.87 30.39 1.61
N TRP A 639 -11.98 30.17 0.90
CA TRP A 639 -12.88 31.28 0.62
C TRP A 639 -13.58 31.80 1.87
N ASP A 640 -13.99 30.89 2.75
CA ASP A 640 -14.61 31.27 4.02
C ASP A 640 -13.58 31.93 4.96
N LEU A 641 -12.30 31.56 4.88
CA LEU A 641 -11.16 32.23 5.53
C LEU A 641 -11.00 33.67 5.06
N ILE A 642 -11.01 33.92 3.74
CA ILE A 642 -10.94 35.27 3.15
C ILE A 642 -12.06 36.15 3.70
N LEU A 643 -13.31 35.68 3.68
CA LEU A 643 -14.45 36.48 4.14
C LEU A 643 -14.44 36.69 5.65
N LYS A 644 -14.10 35.67 6.46
CA LYS A 644 -14.26 35.74 7.92
C LYS A 644 -13.09 36.36 8.67
N MET A 645 -11.87 36.12 8.22
CA MET A 645 -10.68 36.49 8.99
C MET A 645 -10.04 37.79 8.53
N LEU A 646 -10.29 38.20 7.28
CA LEU A 646 -9.85 39.51 6.78
C LEU A 646 -10.69 40.65 7.38
N ILE A 647 -11.98 40.39 7.63
CA ILE A 647 -12.93 41.33 8.24
C ILE A 647 -13.55 40.68 9.49
N GLU A 648 -13.10 41.09 10.67
CA GLU A 648 -13.53 40.56 11.96
C GLU A 648 -14.78 41.26 12.49
N LYS A 649 -15.89 41.07 11.79
CA LYS A 649 -17.21 41.37 12.34
C LYS A 649 -18.05 40.10 12.41
N ASP A 650 -18.67 39.85 13.56
CA ASP A 650 -19.64 38.78 13.68
C ASP A 650 -21.07 39.32 13.61
N MET A 651 -21.92 38.70 12.80
CA MET A 651 -23.33 39.08 12.66
C MET A 651 -24.26 37.89 12.99
N PRO A 652 -25.47 38.13 13.50
CA PRO A 652 -26.42 37.06 13.82
C PRO A 652 -26.80 36.21 12.61
N ASN A 653 -27.02 36.85 11.46
CA ASN A 653 -27.32 36.17 10.20
C ASN A 653 -26.05 35.96 9.39
N LYS A 654 -25.54 34.71 9.38
CA LYS A 654 -24.28 34.33 8.74
C LYS A 654 -24.33 34.42 7.21
N GLU A 655 -25.47 34.15 6.59
CA GLU A 655 -25.65 34.30 5.14
C GLU A 655 -25.62 35.77 4.74
N ALA A 656 -26.30 36.64 5.49
CA ALA A 656 -26.26 38.09 5.28
C ALA A 656 -24.85 38.65 5.53
N GLU A 657 -24.16 38.13 6.55
CA GLU A 657 -22.78 38.53 6.86
C GLU A 657 -21.83 38.29 5.69
N GLN A 658 -21.88 37.09 5.08
CA GLN A 658 -21.03 36.77 3.94
C GLN A 658 -21.32 37.70 2.75
N ARG A 659 -22.59 38.01 2.49
CA ARG A 659 -22.98 38.95 1.41
C ARG A 659 -22.40 40.33 1.65
N ILE A 660 -22.65 40.93 2.82
CA ILE A 660 -22.17 42.28 3.15
C ILE A 660 -20.64 42.37 3.09
N LYS A 661 -19.93 41.37 3.61
CA LYS A 661 -18.46 41.34 3.56
C LYS A 661 -17.93 41.22 2.13
N LYS A 662 -18.58 40.42 1.30
CA LYS A 662 -18.26 40.33 -0.13
C LYS A 662 -18.49 41.68 -0.82
N ASP A 663 -19.64 42.30 -0.60
CA ASP A 663 -20.00 43.59 -1.19
C ASP A 663 -19.01 44.70 -0.76
N PHE A 664 -18.51 44.66 0.48
CA PHE A 664 -17.43 45.55 0.90
C PHE A 664 -16.13 45.32 0.14
N LEU A 665 -15.71 44.08 -0.11
CA LEU A 665 -14.50 43.81 -0.89
C LEU A 665 -14.61 44.41 -2.31
N GLU A 666 -15.80 44.34 -2.91
CA GLU A 666 -16.12 44.95 -4.21
C GLU A 666 -16.05 46.48 -4.20
N GLU A 667 -16.33 47.14 -3.06
CA GLU A 667 -16.28 48.59 -2.92
C GLU A 667 -15.06 49.12 -2.14
N SER A 668 -14.16 48.24 -1.69
CA SER A 668 -13.08 48.56 -0.74
C SER A 668 -12.14 49.68 -1.23
N SER A 669 -11.96 49.80 -2.55
CA SER A 669 -11.22 50.90 -3.18
C SER A 669 -11.81 52.29 -2.88
N ARG A 670 -13.15 52.41 -2.78
CA ARG A 670 -13.83 53.67 -2.40
C ARG A 670 -13.55 54.06 -0.94
N TYR A 671 -13.16 53.10 -0.11
CA TYR A 671 -12.81 53.29 1.29
C TYR A 671 -11.29 53.34 1.52
N GLY A 672 -10.50 53.56 0.47
CA GLY A 672 -9.06 53.76 0.53
C GLY A 672 -8.22 52.48 0.47
N HIS A 673 -8.83 51.31 0.31
CA HIS A 673 -8.14 50.00 0.32
C HIS A 673 -8.11 49.38 -1.07
N LYS A 674 -7.29 49.94 -1.98
CA LYS A 674 -7.21 49.45 -3.37
C LYS A 674 -6.63 48.04 -3.44
N GLU A 675 -5.68 47.73 -2.57
CA GLU A 675 -5.05 46.42 -2.42
C GLU A 675 -6.06 45.31 -2.09
N LEU A 676 -7.10 45.61 -1.29
CA LEU A 676 -8.18 44.66 -1.01
C LEU A 676 -9.03 44.39 -2.25
N TYR A 677 -9.37 45.44 -2.99
CA TYR A 677 -10.14 45.34 -4.23
C TYR A 677 -9.36 44.54 -5.29
N ASP A 678 -8.07 44.85 -5.48
CA ASP A 678 -7.20 44.18 -6.43
C ASP A 678 -7.03 42.69 -6.08
N PHE A 679 -6.86 42.36 -4.78
CA PHE A 679 -6.83 40.98 -4.31
C PHE A 679 -8.16 40.25 -4.55
N TYR A 680 -9.28 40.87 -4.21
CA TYR A 680 -10.60 40.28 -4.43
C TYR A 680 -10.83 40.02 -5.92
N LYS A 681 -10.59 41.00 -6.79
CA LYS A 681 -10.74 40.85 -8.24
C LYS A 681 -9.85 39.80 -8.84
N LYS A 682 -8.62 39.68 -8.34
CA LYS A 682 -7.71 38.63 -8.77
C LYS A 682 -8.25 37.24 -8.43
N TYR A 683 -8.86 37.03 -7.27
CA TYR A 683 -9.25 35.71 -6.77
C TYR A 683 -10.76 35.43 -6.81
N GLU A 684 -11.61 36.33 -7.30
CA GLU A 684 -13.07 36.15 -7.31
C GLU A 684 -13.52 34.90 -8.08
N TYR A 685 -12.74 34.46 -9.07
CA TYR A 685 -12.98 33.22 -9.81
C TYR A 685 -12.91 31.96 -8.91
N LEU A 686 -12.10 31.97 -7.84
CA LEU A 686 -12.03 30.86 -6.87
C LEU A 686 -13.36 30.67 -6.14
N ASN A 687 -14.08 31.75 -5.86
CA ASN A 687 -15.42 31.69 -5.29
C ASN A 687 -16.43 31.09 -6.27
N ILE A 688 -16.30 31.42 -7.56
CA ILE A 688 -17.18 30.85 -8.59
C ILE A 688 -16.98 29.34 -8.64
N ILE A 689 -15.72 28.87 -8.72
CA ILE A 689 -15.38 27.45 -8.68
C ILE A 689 -15.95 26.77 -7.44
N ARG A 690 -15.77 27.39 -6.27
CA ARG A 690 -16.28 26.91 -4.99
C ARG A 690 -17.80 26.75 -5.01
N ASN A 691 -18.54 27.76 -5.45
CA ASN A 691 -20.00 27.73 -5.44
C ASN A 691 -20.55 26.67 -6.41
N GLU A 692 -19.99 26.61 -7.61
CA GLU A 692 -20.44 25.69 -8.65
C GLU A 692 -20.09 24.23 -8.31
N GLY A 693 -18.90 23.98 -7.73
CA GLY A 693 -18.55 22.65 -7.22
C GLY A 693 -19.45 22.17 -6.07
N ALA A 694 -20.08 23.10 -5.37
CA ALA A 694 -21.09 22.82 -4.35
C ALA A 694 -22.51 22.59 -4.91
N HIS A 695 -22.72 22.77 -6.22
CA HIS A 695 -24.01 22.63 -6.94
C HIS A 695 -23.94 21.67 -8.16
N ILE A 696 -22.87 20.86 -8.27
CA ILE A 696 -22.72 19.69 -9.19
C ILE A 696 -22.49 19.99 -10.68
N ASN A 697 -22.27 21.22 -11.12
CA ASN A 697 -21.66 21.50 -12.43
C ASN A 697 -21.13 22.92 -12.43
N LEU A 698 -19.97 23.15 -13.08
CA LEU A 698 -19.57 24.49 -13.50
C LEU A 698 -20.36 24.88 -14.74
N ARG A 699 -21.04 26.03 -14.70
CA ARG A 699 -21.59 26.64 -15.91
C ARG A 699 -20.50 26.99 -16.92
N GLU A 700 -19.34 27.44 -16.44
CA GLU A 700 -18.16 27.78 -17.26
C GLU A 700 -16.84 27.49 -16.52
N MET A 701 -15.80 27.08 -17.25
CA MET A 701 -14.45 26.95 -16.70
C MET A 701 -13.69 28.28 -16.76
N TYR A 702 -13.65 28.98 -15.63
CA TYR A 702 -12.97 30.28 -15.49
C TYR A 702 -11.43 30.18 -15.43
N PHE A 703 -10.88 28.99 -15.16
CA PHE A 703 -9.45 28.78 -14.91
C PHE A 703 -9.03 27.31 -15.17
N PRO A 704 -7.77 27.03 -15.57
CA PRO A 704 -7.24 25.67 -15.63
C PRO A 704 -7.16 25.01 -14.25
N LEU A 705 -8.23 24.30 -13.85
CA LEU A 705 -8.39 23.72 -12.51
C LEU A 705 -7.26 22.77 -12.10
N GLU A 706 -6.46 22.27 -13.03
CA GLU A 706 -5.28 21.46 -12.72
C GLU A 706 -4.20 22.26 -11.97
N LYS A 707 -4.27 23.59 -11.95
CA LYS A 707 -3.37 24.47 -11.19
C LYS A 707 -3.97 24.97 -9.88
N ILE A 708 -5.12 24.44 -9.45
CA ILE A 708 -5.86 24.96 -8.30
C ILE A 708 -5.07 24.92 -6.98
N GLU A 709 -4.24 23.90 -6.78
CA GLU A 709 -3.37 23.78 -5.61
C GLU A 709 -2.37 24.94 -5.53
N GLU A 710 -1.67 25.24 -6.64
CA GLU A 710 -0.71 26.34 -6.74
C GLU A 710 -1.40 27.70 -6.50
N GLU A 711 -2.62 27.87 -7.02
CA GLU A 711 -3.41 29.10 -6.82
C GLU A 711 -3.88 29.26 -5.38
N ILE A 712 -4.32 28.19 -4.69
CA ILE A 712 -4.69 28.24 -3.27
C ILE A 712 -3.46 28.66 -2.44
N GLU A 713 -2.28 28.07 -2.67
CA GLU A 713 -1.06 28.44 -1.95
C GLU A 713 -0.63 29.89 -2.22
N LYS A 714 -0.74 30.35 -3.48
CA LYS A 714 -0.44 31.74 -3.84
C LYS A 714 -1.41 32.71 -3.16
N CYS A 715 -2.71 32.38 -3.15
CA CYS A 715 -3.73 33.15 -2.47
C CYS A 715 -3.45 33.27 -0.97
N LEU A 716 -3.07 32.17 -0.30
CA LEU A 716 -2.69 32.19 1.12
C LEU A 716 -1.48 33.09 1.40
N LYS A 717 -0.46 33.06 0.54
CA LYS A 717 0.74 33.91 0.68
C LYS A 717 0.41 35.40 0.53
N GLU A 718 -0.45 35.76 -0.42
CA GLU A 718 -0.87 37.15 -0.60
C GLU A 718 -1.81 37.61 0.52
N LEU A 719 -2.67 36.72 1.02
CA LEU A 719 -3.54 36.98 2.16
C LEU A 719 -2.75 37.27 3.45
N ASP A 720 -1.60 36.62 3.66
CA ASP A 720 -0.72 36.91 4.79
C ASP A 720 -0.28 38.39 4.83
N ALA A 721 0.12 38.94 3.68
CA ALA A 721 0.55 40.33 3.57
C ALA A 721 -0.60 41.30 3.85
N LEU A 722 -1.82 40.97 3.39
CA LEU A 722 -2.99 41.82 3.63
C LEU A 722 -3.36 41.87 5.11
N LEU A 723 -3.19 40.78 5.86
CA LEU A 723 -3.58 40.71 7.26
C LEU A 723 -2.77 41.61 8.19
N GLU A 724 -1.61 42.12 7.74
CA GLU A 724 -0.86 43.15 8.46
C GLU A 724 -1.67 44.44 8.64
N ASN A 725 -2.57 44.77 7.69
CA ASN A 725 -3.40 45.99 7.70
C ASN A 725 -4.85 45.77 8.18
N LYS A 726 -5.13 44.60 8.76
CA LYS A 726 -6.49 44.17 9.13
C LYS A 726 -7.29 45.17 9.97
N GLU A 727 -6.66 45.88 10.88
CA GLU A 727 -7.35 46.88 11.72
C GLU A 727 -7.92 48.03 10.90
N ALA A 728 -7.20 48.49 9.87
CA ALA A 728 -7.65 49.54 8.98
C ALA A 728 -8.87 49.07 8.16
N TYR A 729 -8.85 47.83 7.70
CA TYR A 729 -9.96 47.23 6.96
C TYR A 729 -11.23 47.14 7.81
N ASN A 730 -11.12 46.70 9.06
CA ASN A 730 -12.23 46.64 10.00
C ASN A 730 -12.86 48.02 10.25
N LYS A 731 -12.05 49.08 10.39
CA LYS A 731 -12.54 50.45 10.55
C LYS A 731 -13.33 50.92 9.32
N SER A 732 -12.79 50.69 8.12
CA SER A 732 -13.49 51.04 6.88
C SER A 732 -14.74 50.21 6.65
N PHE A 733 -14.75 48.94 7.05
CA PHE A 733 -15.94 48.09 6.97
C PHE A 733 -17.09 48.62 7.84
N LEU A 734 -16.80 49.07 9.07
CA LEU A 734 -17.80 49.69 9.94
C LEU A 734 -18.38 50.97 9.33
N GLN A 735 -17.57 51.74 8.61
CA GLN A 735 -18.03 52.93 7.90
C GLN A 735 -18.94 52.55 6.72
N TYR A 736 -18.53 51.58 5.90
CA TYR A 736 -19.33 51.04 4.82
C TYR A 736 -20.72 50.59 5.27
N GLU A 737 -20.83 49.88 6.40
CA GLU A 737 -22.13 49.45 6.93
C GLU A 737 -23.04 50.62 7.36
N LYS A 738 -22.46 51.71 7.88
CA LYS A 738 -23.24 52.92 8.18
C LYS A 738 -23.78 53.54 6.90
N ASP A 739 -23.01 53.49 5.83
CA ASP A 739 -23.39 54.08 4.55
C ASP A 739 -24.44 53.25 3.81
N ILE A 740 -24.42 51.91 3.96
CA ILE A 740 -25.53 51.05 3.50
C ILE A 740 -26.82 51.37 4.25
N LYS A 741 -26.78 51.51 5.58
CA LYS A 741 -27.98 51.76 6.40
C LYS A 741 -28.64 53.13 6.16
N LYS A 742 -27.95 54.05 5.50
CA LYS A 742 -28.45 55.38 5.13
C LYS A 742 -29.10 55.42 3.74
N LYS A 743 -28.90 54.38 2.93
CA LYS A 743 -29.60 54.15 1.67
C LYS A 743 -30.85 53.32 1.94
#